data_AF-A0A4S4L0N5-F1
#
_entry.id   AF-A0A4S4L0N5-F1
#
_cell.length_a   1.000
_cell.length_b   1.000
_cell.length_c   1.000
_cell.angle_alpha   90.00
_cell.angle_beta   90.00
_cell.angle_gamma   90.00
#
_symmetry.space_group_name_H-M   'P 1'
#
loop_
_entity.id
_entity.type
_entity.pdbx_description
1 polymer ?
#
loop_
_entity_poly.entity_id
_entity_poly.type
_entity_poly.pdbx_seq_one_letter_code
_entity_poly.pdbx_strand_id
1 'polypeptide(L)'
;MSDAKSLNQIAASYATASAGMHSSHTLPLKLEAIADAGFKWAEIAFPDLEQYASSKYEGYRKVDVAGAGDLDKLLEATGGITELCRRLGVRVLTVMPFSQFEGYGDSARVEQGLKRARSWFKVLKALNCQMLQVGSSDDTRISSNFDVMASNLRALADEANAQDPPIRIAYEMWAWGTHVNSWEHTWEICKRVNRPNFGLCLDTFQISALHLAAEVSLPSSLLDTVPPPQTTLSDSLNSLTTTLAPHIDKIFYLQISDGARVSPVKLDAAAKKQGIHVLYTWSNEHRPLSHQIGLPEGHVGFLPVLNVIDAVLETGWRGPWSYEVFYAEDQSKDDPDIPKRWTYEAMTCHAKLISELESRKCSTRTCRPAQATRIPDTYDKGARITSSAPNVDTLYSITWLDLREEPVVLSIPETDGRYHVFQLLYIYTDTFADIGSRAVGYSVGQYAIVYPGFNGFIPGDLPLYESPSWDVWVEGRTLVSNESDVTTADAIVVQYNLTALTDLKPYSHPPSVSLDCTSPLPSPQTPYDAGSAYFDELATVFAVDPQPSADAPALQALANLGVTPGGTPTETANITELTLAVAAGELFLEANASSTFPGVPAGSGWRSSINGGTYCTDYLTRAGIARVGLGANIPAESVYFISGAQNGTRMNLATFVLGTLPPIEEGGFWSVTVYNTNDFLSANAENRYAFGDRSNLTFEADRSLIIYFSNAAPPDNATKNWIPAPNGIFEIFVRSFVPPTNITDYSPPAITQV
;
A
#
# COMPACT_ATOMS: atom_id res chain seq x y z
N MET A 1 -14.35 -15.08 26.72
CA MET A 1 -13.73 -14.38 25.57
C MET A 1 -14.73 -13.31 25.18
N SER A 2 -14.44 -12.05 25.51
CA SER A 2 -15.36 -10.93 25.32
C SER A 2 -15.52 -10.61 23.83
N ASP A 3 -16.76 -10.30 23.43
CA ASP A 3 -17.14 -9.88 22.08
C ASP A 3 -16.12 -8.91 21.46
N ALA A 4 -15.39 -9.37 20.44
CA ALA A 4 -14.49 -8.51 19.68
C ALA A 4 -15.36 -7.48 18.94
N LYS A 5 -15.18 -6.19 19.24
CA LYS A 5 -15.88 -5.10 18.54
C LYS A 5 -15.62 -5.20 17.04
N SER A 6 -16.68 -5.14 16.22
CA SER A 6 -16.55 -5.03 14.77
C SER A 6 -15.89 -3.69 14.39
N LEU A 7 -15.32 -3.60 13.18
CA LEU A 7 -14.66 -2.37 12.71
C LEU A 7 -15.63 -1.17 12.73
N ASN A 8 -16.89 -1.41 12.34
CA ASN A 8 -17.99 -0.43 12.42
C ASN A 8 -18.32 0.09 13.84
N GLN A 9 -17.73 -0.48 14.89
CA GLN A 9 -17.91 -0.04 16.29
C GLN A 9 -16.71 0.75 16.82
N ILE A 10 -15.69 1.00 16.00
CA ILE A 10 -14.56 1.87 16.36
C ILE A 10 -15.08 3.28 16.56
N ALA A 11 -14.79 3.87 17.72
CA ALA A 11 -15.25 5.22 18.03
C ALA A 11 -14.38 6.24 17.28
N ALA A 12 -15.02 7.13 16.53
CA ALA A 12 -14.36 8.25 15.87
C ALA A 12 -14.30 9.49 16.78
N SER A 13 -13.16 10.16 16.76
CA SER A 13 -12.84 11.41 17.44
C SER A 13 -12.25 12.40 16.43
N TYR A 14 -12.34 13.70 16.71
CA TYR A 14 -11.72 14.74 15.88
C TYR A 14 -11.01 15.76 16.76
N ALA A 15 -9.79 16.17 16.37
CA ALA A 15 -9.03 17.16 17.11
C ALA A 15 -9.51 18.59 16.82
N THR A 16 -9.77 19.41 17.85
CA THR A 16 -10.19 20.80 17.63
C THR A 16 -9.11 21.64 16.94
N ALA A 17 -7.83 21.29 17.12
CA ALA A 17 -6.71 21.91 16.39
C ALA A 17 -6.86 21.75 14.86
N SER A 18 -7.46 20.65 14.43
CA SER A 18 -7.66 20.29 13.02
C SER A 18 -8.98 20.78 12.44
N ALA A 19 -9.82 21.43 13.24
CA ALA A 19 -11.11 21.96 12.79
C ALA A 19 -10.97 23.40 12.28
N GLY A 20 -9.76 23.85 11.94
CA GLY A 20 -9.48 25.21 11.47
C GLY A 20 -8.46 25.95 12.33
N MET A 21 -7.64 26.78 11.68
CA MET A 21 -6.49 27.46 12.28
C MET A 21 -6.65 28.98 12.35
N HIS A 22 -7.58 29.55 11.58
CA HIS A 22 -7.87 30.99 11.67
C HIS A 22 -8.51 31.36 13.02
N SER A 23 -8.23 32.59 13.48
CA SER A 23 -8.71 33.09 14.77
C SER A 23 -10.23 33.19 14.91
N SER A 24 -10.97 33.26 13.78
CA SER A 24 -12.43 33.24 13.75
C SER A 24 -13.03 31.84 13.95
N HIS A 25 -12.24 30.77 13.80
CA HIS A 25 -12.66 29.39 14.04
C HIS A 25 -12.67 29.09 15.55
N THR A 26 -13.61 29.70 16.28
CA THR A 26 -13.68 29.59 17.75
C THR A 26 -13.93 28.15 18.22
N LEU A 27 -13.46 27.80 19.42
CA LEU A 27 -13.69 26.47 20.01
C LEU A 27 -15.17 26.03 20.03
N PRO A 28 -16.16 26.89 20.35
CA PRO A 28 -17.56 26.51 20.22
C PRO A 28 -17.96 26.11 18.80
N LEU A 29 -17.54 26.88 17.79
CA LEU A 29 -17.87 26.62 16.39
C LEU A 29 -17.20 25.33 15.89
N LYS A 30 -15.96 25.07 16.32
CA LYS A 30 -15.26 23.81 16.06
C LYS A 30 -16.02 22.62 16.67
N LEU A 31 -16.48 22.71 17.91
CA LEU A 31 -17.23 21.64 18.58
C LEU A 31 -18.60 21.39 17.95
N GLU A 32 -19.31 22.44 17.55
CA GLU A 32 -20.56 22.34 16.78
C GLU A 32 -20.31 21.60 15.46
N ALA A 33 -19.28 21.99 14.70
CA ALA A 33 -18.91 21.32 13.45
C ALA A 33 -18.52 19.84 13.64
N ILE A 34 -17.80 19.50 14.73
CA ILE A 34 -17.46 18.11 15.08
C ILE A 34 -18.73 17.30 15.37
N ALA A 35 -19.66 17.86 16.16
CA ALA A 35 -20.92 17.21 16.49
C ALA A 35 -21.81 17.02 15.26
N ASP A 36 -21.94 18.06 14.43
CA ASP A 36 -22.76 18.07 13.21
C ASP A 36 -22.26 17.06 12.16
N ALA A 37 -20.94 16.84 12.10
CA ALA A 37 -20.34 15.81 11.25
C ALA A 37 -20.55 14.37 11.78
N GLY A 38 -21.05 14.21 13.01
CA GLY A 38 -21.43 12.92 13.58
C GLY A 38 -20.42 12.33 14.58
N PHE A 39 -19.31 13.01 14.87
CA PHE A 39 -18.35 12.55 15.87
C PHE A 39 -18.97 12.57 17.27
N LYS A 40 -18.66 11.54 18.07
CA LYS A 40 -19.10 11.45 19.48
C LYS A 40 -18.00 11.81 20.46
N TRP A 41 -16.78 11.96 19.97
CA TRP A 41 -15.59 12.28 20.75
C TRP A 41 -14.84 13.44 20.10
N ALA A 42 -14.13 14.21 20.92
CA ALA A 42 -13.21 15.23 20.47
C ALA A 42 -11.92 15.21 21.29
N GLU A 43 -10.78 15.50 20.65
CA GLU A 43 -9.59 15.95 21.37
C GLU A 43 -9.65 17.47 21.51
N ILE A 44 -9.49 17.96 22.72
CA ILE A 44 -9.48 19.40 22.96
C ILE A 44 -8.04 19.89 22.95
N ALA A 45 -7.72 20.72 21.96
CA ALA A 45 -6.46 21.42 21.93
C ALA A 45 -6.44 22.48 23.04
N PHE A 46 -5.47 22.42 23.95
CA PHE A 46 -5.30 23.39 25.02
C PHE A 46 -5.16 24.83 24.50
N PRO A 47 -4.47 25.10 23.37
CA PRO A 47 -4.47 26.43 22.75
C PRO A 47 -5.86 26.96 22.37
N ASP A 48 -6.79 26.11 21.95
CA ASP A 48 -8.16 26.52 21.61
C ASP A 48 -8.95 26.93 22.88
N LEU A 49 -8.74 26.23 24.01
CA LEU A 49 -9.31 26.61 25.31
C LEU A 49 -8.77 27.95 25.80
N GLU A 50 -7.46 28.14 25.70
CA GLU A 50 -6.77 29.39 26.06
C GLU A 50 -7.28 30.55 25.20
N GLN A 51 -7.46 30.34 23.89
CA GLN A 51 -8.03 31.34 22.99
C GLN A 51 -9.49 31.66 23.32
N TYR A 52 -10.29 30.65 23.65
CA TYR A 52 -11.67 30.85 24.08
C TYR A 52 -11.74 31.65 25.38
N ALA A 53 -10.90 31.34 26.37
CA ALA A 53 -10.79 32.12 27.60
C ALA A 53 -10.36 33.58 27.33
N SER A 54 -9.37 33.80 26.46
CA SER A 54 -8.97 35.14 26.00
C SER A 54 -10.13 35.92 25.36
N SER A 55 -11.02 35.25 24.63
CA SER A 55 -12.19 35.90 24.01
C SER A 55 -13.27 36.31 25.02
N LYS A 56 -13.29 35.66 26.19
CA LYS A 56 -14.28 35.89 27.26
C LYS A 56 -13.83 36.91 28.29
N TYR A 57 -12.53 36.97 28.56
CA TYR A 57 -11.98 37.78 29.63
C TYR A 57 -10.88 38.71 29.11
N GLU A 58 -11.17 40.00 29.13
CA GLU A 58 -10.18 41.02 28.83
C GLU A 58 -8.98 40.92 29.79
N GLY A 59 -7.76 41.03 29.24
CA GLY A 59 -6.51 40.93 30.00
C GLY A 59 -6.19 39.53 30.54
N TYR A 60 -6.86 38.48 30.07
CA TYR A 60 -6.58 37.10 30.47
C TYR A 60 -5.13 36.70 30.20
N ARG A 61 -4.47 36.16 31.23
CA ARG A 61 -3.10 35.64 31.15
C ARG A 61 -3.12 34.12 30.99
N LYS A 62 -2.58 33.63 29.87
CA LYS A 62 -2.48 32.20 29.55
C LYS A 62 -1.65 31.44 30.59
N VAL A 63 -1.93 30.15 30.74
CA VAL A 63 -1.12 29.27 31.59
C VAL A 63 0.25 29.05 30.95
N ASP A 64 1.30 29.45 31.65
CA ASP A 64 2.68 29.35 31.19
C ASP A 64 3.32 27.97 31.46
N VAL A 65 4.60 27.83 31.10
CA VAL A 65 5.38 26.60 31.32
C VAL A 65 5.61 26.26 32.80
N ALA A 66 5.37 27.18 33.73
CA ALA A 66 5.39 26.94 35.17
C ALA A 66 4.02 26.56 35.73
N GLY A 67 2.97 26.57 34.89
CA GLY A 67 1.58 26.36 35.31
C GLY A 67 0.93 27.60 35.92
N ALA A 68 1.54 28.78 35.79
CA ALA A 68 1.03 30.04 36.30
C ALA A 68 0.25 30.81 35.22
N GLY A 69 -0.79 31.52 35.63
CA GLY A 69 -1.71 32.22 34.73
C GLY A 69 -3.03 32.50 35.44
N ASP A 70 -4.04 32.94 34.70
CA ASP A 70 -5.38 33.18 35.25
C ASP A 70 -6.22 31.88 35.25
N LEU A 71 -5.75 30.87 35.97
CA LEU A 71 -6.34 29.52 35.97
C LEU A 71 -7.82 29.49 36.34
N ASP A 72 -8.27 30.33 37.27
CA ASP A 72 -9.69 30.38 37.67
C ASP A 72 -10.59 30.81 36.50
N LYS A 73 -10.16 31.79 35.70
CA LYS A 73 -10.87 32.23 34.49
C LYS A 73 -10.86 31.14 33.41
N LEU A 74 -9.73 30.44 33.26
CA LEU A 74 -9.65 29.30 32.34
C LEU A 74 -10.64 28.21 32.74
N LEU A 75 -10.75 27.88 34.03
CA LEU A 75 -11.69 26.89 34.55
C LEU A 75 -13.15 27.31 34.35
N GLU A 76 -13.46 28.60 34.51
CA GLU A 76 -14.79 29.13 34.21
C GLU A 76 -15.14 29.01 32.71
N ALA A 77 -14.22 29.41 31.82
CA ALA A 77 -14.39 29.21 30.37
C ALA A 77 -14.54 27.73 30.01
N THR A 78 -13.74 26.87 30.64
CA THR A 78 -13.79 25.42 30.48
C THR A 78 -15.16 24.86 30.88
N GLY A 79 -15.75 25.33 31.98
CA GLY A 79 -17.11 24.94 32.37
C GLY A 79 -18.16 25.25 31.30
N GLY A 80 -18.03 26.37 30.59
CA GLY A 80 -18.88 26.70 29.44
C GLY A 80 -18.70 25.72 28.26
N ILE A 81 -17.47 25.27 28.01
CA ILE A 81 -17.17 24.26 26.98
C ILE A 81 -17.71 22.89 27.39
N THR A 82 -17.59 22.49 28.65
CA THR A 82 -18.17 21.24 29.17
C THR A 82 -19.67 21.19 28.98
N GLU A 83 -20.36 22.29 29.29
CA GLU A 83 -21.80 22.41 29.07
C GLU A 83 -22.16 22.37 27.58
N LEU A 84 -21.37 23.00 26.71
CA LEU A 84 -21.54 22.89 25.26
C LEU A 84 -21.37 21.45 24.77
N CYS A 85 -20.29 20.76 25.15
CA CYS A 85 -20.07 19.35 24.83
C CYS A 85 -21.25 18.47 25.26
N ARG A 86 -21.79 18.71 26.47
CA ARG A 86 -22.97 18.01 26.99
C ARG A 86 -24.22 18.25 26.13
N ARG A 87 -24.47 19.50 25.70
CA ARG A 87 -25.60 19.84 24.81
C ARG A 87 -25.46 19.21 23.43
N LEU A 88 -24.24 19.16 22.89
CA LEU A 88 -23.93 18.59 21.58
C LEU A 88 -23.84 17.04 21.61
N GLY A 89 -23.76 16.44 22.79
CA GLY A 89 -23.55 14.99 22.94
C GLY A 89 -22.14 14.53 22.54
N VAL A 90 -21.15 15.42 22.63
CA VAL A 90 -19.73 15.14 22.37
C VAL A 90 -19.00 14.93 23.70
N ARG A 91 -18.17 13.90 23.78
CA ARG A 91 -17.32 13.61 24.93
C ARG A 91 -15.87 14.01 24.66
N VAL A 92 -15.16 14.49 25.66
CA VAL A 92 -13.74 14.82 25.51
C VAL A 92 -12.91 13.54 25.68
N LEU A 93 -12.25 13.11 24.60
CA LEU A 93 -11.38 11.93 24.59
C LEU A 93 -10.11 12.21 25.38
N THR A 94 -9.42 13.30 25.03
CA THR A 94 -8.14 13.73 25.62
C THR A 94 -7.99 15.24 25.52
N VAL A 95 -7.05 15.79 26.30
CA VAL A 95 -6.58 17.19 26.17
C VAL A 95 -5.14 17.16 25.68
N MET A 96 -4.82 17.97 24.67
CA MET A 96 -3.53 17.91 23.97
C MET A 96 -3.05 19.30 23.50
N PRO A 97 -1.75 19.47 23.14
CA PRO A 97 -0.64 18.61 23.55
C PRO A 97 0.01 19.11 24.85
N PHE A 98 0.34 18.22 25.78
CA PHE A 98 1.24 18.53 26.89
C PHE A 98 2.66 18.08 26.54
N SER A 99 3.65 18.97 26.52
CA SER A 99 4.99 18.63 26.02
C SER A 99 6.11 19.16 26.91
N GLN A 100 7.37 18.84 26.59
CA GLN A 100 8.55 19.27 27.35
C GLN A 100 8.49 18.85 28.83
N PHE A 101 8.42 17.55 29.10
CA PHE A 101 8.32 17.05 30.47
C PHE A 101 9.42 16.05 30.84
N GLU A 102 9.85 15.21 29.92
CA GLU A 102 10.79 14.12 30.16
C GLU A 102 12.25 14.48 29.84
N GLY A 103 13.17 13.74 30.45
CA GLY A 103 14.60 13.79 30.16
C GLY A 103 15.37 14.89 30.91
N TYR A 104 14.73 15.57 31.86
CA TYR A 104 15.38 16.57 32.71
C TYR A 104 16.03 15.90 33.93
N GLY A 105 17.35 16.03 34.05
CA GLY A 105 18.11 15.57 35.22
C GLY A 105 17.98 16.47 36.45
N ASP A 106 17.50 17.70 36.28
CA ASP A 106 17.26 18.66 37.36
C ASP A 106 15.88 18.43 38.01
N SER A 107 15.87 18.06 39.29
CA SER A 107 14.64 17.82 40.04
C SER A 107 13.75 19.07 40.17
N ALA A 108 14.32 20.28 40.14
CA ALA A 108 13.53 21.51 40.16
C ALA A 108 12.72 21.69 38.86
N ARG A 109 13.30 21.30 37.72
CA ARG A 109 12.62 21.32 36.42
C ARG A 109 11.50 20.29 36.35
N VAL A 110 11.73 19.10 36.90
CA VAL A 110 10.70 18.05 37.02
C VAL A 110 9.53 18.53 37.89
N GLU A 111 9.81 19.13 39.06
CA GLU A 111 8.77 19.68 39.94
C GLU A 111 8.01 20.84 39.28
N GLN A 112 8.68 21.68 38.50
CA GLN A 112 8.02 22.72 37.70
C GLN A 112 7.04 22.09 36.68
N GLY A 113 7.46 21.04 35.98
CA GLY A 113 6.60 20.27 35.08
C GLY A 113 5.39 19.67 35.80
N LEU A 114 5.59 19.11 37.00
CA LEU A 114 4.50 18.53 37.81
C LEU A 114 3.51 19.60 38.28
N LYS A 115 3.98 20.80 38.65
CA LYS A 115 3.09 21.94 38.96
C LYS A 115 2.24 22.32 37.76
N ARG A 116 2.83 22.38 36.56
CA ARG A 116 2.08 22.61 35.32
C ARG A 116 1.05 21.51 35.06
N ALA A 117 1.43 20.24 35.25
CA ALA A 117 0.52 19.10 35.09
C ALA A 117 -0.67 19.19 36.06
N ARG A 118 -0.46 19.57 37.33
CA ARG A 118 -1.55 19.79 38.30
C ARG A 118 -2.54 20.87 37.84
N SER A 119 -2.07 21.94 37.21
CA SER A 119 -2.95 22.96 36.61
C SER A 119 -3.78 22.37 35.47
N TRP A 120 -3.17 21.57 34.58
CA TRP A 120 -3.87 20.87 33.51
C TRP A 120 -4.88 19.85 34.02
N PHE A 121 -4.56 19.09 35.08
CA PHE A 121 -5.49 18.12 35.67
C PHE A 121 -6.78 18.76 36.18
N LYS A 122 -6.73 20.02 36.65
CA LYS A 122 -7.94 20.77 36.99
C LYS A 122 -8.80 21.06 35.76
N VAL A 123 -8.17 21.38 34.62
CA VAL A 123 -8.87 21.59 33.33
C VAL A 123 -9.48 20.28 32.83
N LEU A 124 -8.73 19.16 32.88
CA LEU A 124 -9.25 17.84 32.50
C LEU A 124 -10.48 17.45 33.33
N LYS A 125 -10.42 17.66 34.65
CA LYS A 125 -11.56 17.43 35.55
C LYS A 125 -12.76 18.31 35.20
N ALA A 126 -12.54 19.59 34.92
CA ALA A 126 -13.60 20.50 34.49
C ALA A 126 -14.25 20.06 33.17
N LEU A 127 -13.48 19.47 32.24
CA LEU A 127 -13.97 18.90 30.97
C LEU A 127 -14.60 17.50 31.11
N ASN A 128 -14.58 16.90 32.31
CA ASN A 128 -14.91 15.49 32.50
C ASN A 128 -14.08 14.55 31.59
N CYS A 129 -12.80 14.88 31.42
CA CYS A 129 -11.83 14.12 30.64
C CYS A 129 -10.85 13.38 31.58
N GLN A 130 -10.49 12.16 31.23
CA GLN A 130 -9.60 11.29 32.02
C GLN A 130 -8.34 10.89 31.28
N MET A 131 -7.96 11.63 30.24
CA MET A 131 -6.76 11.35 29.45
C MET A 131 -6.03 12.64 29.10
N LEU A 132 -4.72 12.65 29.35
CA LEU A 132 -3.81 13.69 28.93
C LEU A 132 -2.89 13.10 27.85
N GLN A 133 -2.84 13.74 26.69
CA GLN A 133 -1.84 13.42 25.68
C GLN A 133 -0.54 14.14 26.03
N VAL A 134 0.57 13.39 25.99
CA VAL A 134 1.91 13.91 26.25
C VAL A 134 2.80 13.65 25.05
N GLY A 135 3.26 14.71 24.39
CA GLY A 135 4.17 14.61 23.25
C GLY A 135 5.63 14.56 23.70
N SER A 136 6.44 13.77 23.00
CA SER A 136 7.88 13.68 23.25
C SER A 136 8.58 15.03 23.12
N SER A 137 9.58 15.30 23.95
CA SER A 137 10.30 16.57 23.99
C SER A 137 11.27 16.76 22.81
N ASP A 138 11.28 17.96 22.25
CA ASP A 138 12.20 18.46 21.23
C ASP A 138 13.31 19.38 21.83
N ASP A 139 13.37 19.48 23.16
CA ASP A 139 14.39 20.25 23.88
C ASP A 139 15.76 19.54 23.84
N THR A 140 16.71 20.12 23.10
CA THR A 140 18.07 19.56 22.91
C THR A 140 18.90 19.43 24.19
N ARG A 141 18.45 20.00 25.32
CA ARG A 141 19.15 19.94 26.61
C ARG A 141 18.78 18.71 27.44
N ILE A 142 17.79 17.92 27.01
CA ILE A 142 17.35 16.74 27.75
C ILE A 142 18.36 15.59 27.60
N SER A 143 18.45 14.73 28.62
CA SER A 143 19.32 13.56 28.62
C SER A 143 18.86 12.53 27.58
N SER A 144 19.80 11.91 26.87
CA SER A 144 19.53 10.75 26.00
C SER A 144 19.26 9.45 26.77
N ASN A 145 19.36 9.46 28.11
CA ASN A 145 19.15 8.27 28.92
C ASN A 145 17.65 8.02 29.15
N PHE A 146 17.13 6.93 28.57
CA PHE A 146 15.73 6.52 28.68
C PHE A 146 15.28 6.24 30.12
N ASP A 147 16.18 5.89 31.04
CA ASP A 147 15.82 5.71 32.46
C ASP A 147 15.51 7.04 33.14
N VAL A 148 16.17 8.13 32.75
CA VAL A 148 15.87 9.49 33.24
C VAL A 148 14.49 9.92 32.73
N MET A 149 14.25 9.75 31.43
CA MET A 149 12.95 10.06 30.80
C MET A 149 11.81 9.28 31.44
N ALA A 150 11.97 7.95 31.57
CA ALA A 150 10.99 7.09 32.20
C ALA A 150 10.78 7.42 33.68
N SER A 151 11.82 7.83 34.42
CA SER A 151 11.68 8.28 35.80
C SER A 151 10.82 9.54 35.93
N ASN A 152 11.04 10.53 35.06
CA ASN A 152 10.20 11.73 35.03
C ASN A 152 8.74 11.35 34.70
N LEU A 153 8.52 10.65 33.58
CA LEU A 153 7.18 10.25 33.12
C LEU A 153 6.45 9.35 34.12
N ARG A 154 7.17 8.53 34.89
CA ARG A 154 6.60 7.76 36.01
C ARG A 154 6.09 8.65 37.12
N ALA A 155 6.80 9.72 37.48
CA ALA A 155 6.32 10.69 38.45
C ALA A 155 5.05 11.40 37.96
N LEU A 156 4.96 11.72 36.66
CA LEU A 156 3.73 12.27 36.07
C LEU A 156 2.58 11.27 36.11
N ALA A 157 2.83 10.02 35.74
CA ALA A 157 1.83 8.95 35.79
C ALA A 157 1.34 8.70 37.23
N ASP A 158 2.23 8.74 38.22
CA ASP A 158 1.87 8.59 39.63
C ASP A 158 1.00 9.76 40.13
N GLU A 159 1.36 11.01 39.78
CA GLU A 159 0.54 12.20 40.11
C GLU A 159 -0.82 12.18 39.39
N ALA A 160 -0.86 11.73 38.14
CA ALA A 160 -2.09 11.57 37.35
C ALA A 160 -3.00 10.46 37.93
N ASN A 161 -2.41 9.36 38.39
CA ASN A 161 -3.14 8.25 39.02
C ASN A 161 -3.71 8.63 40.39
N ALA A 162 -3.07 9.56 41.09
CA ALA A 162 -3.54 10.09 42.38
C ALA A 162 -4.74 11.05 42.25
N GLN A 163 -5.13 11.42 41.03
CA GLN A 163 -6.34 12.21 40.80
C GLN A 163 -7.61 11.38 41.02
N ASP A 164 -8.71 12.03 41.35
CA ASP A 164 -10.04 11.43 41.41
C ASP A 164 -10.99 12.11 40.38
N PRO A 165 -11.46 11.38 39.36
CA PRO A 165 -11.03 10.03 39.02
C PRO A 165 -9.60 10.00 38.45
N PRO A 166 -8.92 8.83 38.42
CA PRO A 166 -7.55 8.72 37.90
C PRO A 166 -7.43 9.16 36.44
N ILE A 167 -6.34 9.83 36.10
CA ILE A 167 -6.03 10.31 34.76
C ILE A 167 -5.03 9.38 34.08
N ARG A 168 -5.29 9.05 32.82
CA ARG A 168 -4.40 8.32 31.92
C ARG A 168 -3.45 9.27 31.19
N ILE A 169 -2.22 8.82 30.98
CA ILE A 169 -1.20 9.51 30.21
C ILE A 169 -1.00 8.74 28.90
N ALA A 170 -1.36 9.36 27.78
CA ALA A 170 -1.14 8.83 26.44
C ALA A 170 0.11 9.48 25.84
N TYR A 171 1.23 8.76 25.81
CA TYR A 171 2.51 9.27 25.34
C TYR A 171 2.66 9.06 23.83
N GLU A 172 2.98 10.14 23.11
CA GLU A 172 3.13 10.18 21.66
C GLU A 172 4.57 10.52 21.30
N MET A 173 5.15 9.85 20.30
CA MET A 173 6.38 10.31 19.67
C MET A 173 6.08 11.39 18.65
N TRP A 174 6.90 12.43 18.66
CA TRP A 174 7.02 13.34 17.54
C TRP A 174 8.19 12.93 16.67
N ALA A 175 8.03 12.90 15.35
CA ALA A 175 9.08 12.50 14.42
C ALA A 175 10.35 13.40 14.53
N TRP A 176 10.23 14.56 15.17
CA TRP A 176 11.32 15.50 15.49
C TRP A 176 11.71 15.53 16.96
N GLY A 177 11.20 14.62 17.80
CA GLY A 177 11.61 14.51 19.21
C GLY A 177 13.11 14.25 19.33
N THR A 178 13.77 14.85 20.33
CA THR A 178 15.25 14.84 20.41
C THR A 178 15.84 13.44 20.57
N HIS A 179 15.20 12.58 21.39
CA HIS A 179 15.64 11.19 21.58
C HIS A 179 14.50 10.17 21.51
N VAL A 180 13.24 10.61 21.47
CA VAL A 180 12.06 9.75 21.35
C VAL A 180 11.27 10.23 20.13
N ASN A 181 11.46 9.53 19.02
CA ASN A 181 10.94 9.91 17.70
C ASN A 181 10.39 8.73 16.88
N SER A 182 10.21 7.57 17.52
CA SER A 182 9.68 6.36 16.90
C SER A 182 8.75 5.64 17.89
N TRP A 183 7.87 4.77 17.40
CA TRP A 183 6.99 4.02 18.29
C TRP A 183 7.79 3.05 19.17
N GLU A 184 8.89 2.49 18.67
CA GLU A 184 9.80 1.63 19.44
C GLU A 184 10.36 2.37 20.66
N HIS A 185 10.77 3.64 20.47
CA HIS A 185 11.25 4.47 21.57
C HIS A 185 10.15 4.71 22.62
N THR A 186 8.92 5.04 22.19
CA THR A 186 7.80 5.23 23.13
C THR A 186 7.44 3.95 23.87
N TRP A 187 7.54 2.80 23.20
CA TRP A 187 7.32 1.50 23.82
C TRP A 187 8.39 1.18 24.86
N GLU A 188 9.66 1.44 24.55
CA GLU A 188 10.76 1.27 25.51
C GLU A 188 10.61 2.16 26.75
N ILE A 189 10.14 3.39 26.57
CA ILE A 189 9.78 4.28 27.68
C ILE A 189 8.58 3.73 28.45
N CYS A 190 7.51 3.31 27.78
CA CYS A 190 6.31 2.77 28.41
C CYS A 190 6.62 1.55 29.31
N LYS A 191 7.46 0.62 28.82
CA LYS A 191 7.95 -0.52 29.61
C LYS A 191 8.70 -0.09 30.86
N ARG A 192 9.56 0.92 30.76
CA ARG A 192 10.32 1.44 31.90
C ARG A 192 9.45 2.22 32.89
N VAL A 193 8.51 3.02 32.41
CA VAL A 193 7.56 3.76 33.26
C VAL A 193 6.78 2.78 34.12
N ASN A 194 6.29 1.68 33.51
CA ASN A 194 5.63 0.57 34.19
C ASN A 194 4.51 1.03 35.14
N ARG A 195 3.51 1.70 34.56
CA ARG A 195 2.28 2.13 35.24
C ARG A 195 1.05 1.77 34.43
N PRO A 196 -0.05 1.31 35.07
CA PRO A 196 -1.26 0.91 34.35
C PRO A 196 -1.92 2.09 33.62
N ASN A 197 -1.87 3.30 34.19
CA ASN A 197 -2.44 4.51 33.59
C ASN A 197 -1.50 5.22 32.60
N PHE A 198 -0.37 4.62 32.23
CA PHE A 198 0.53 5.12 31.20
C PHE A 198 0.51 4.19 29.99
N GLY A 199 0.31 4.76 28.81
CA GLY A 199 0.18 4.05 27.55
C GLY A 199 0.55 4.94 26.36
N LEU A 200 0.22 4.48 25.16
CA LEU A 200 0.65 5.01 23.88
C LEU A 200 -0.50 5.76 23.19
N CYS A 201 -0.17 6.92 22.65
CA CYS A 201 -0.86 7.52 21.53
C CYS A 201 -0.04 7.18 20.28
N LEU A 202 -0.58 6.30 19.44
CA LEU A 202 0.04 6.02 18.14
C LEU A 202 -0.47 7.03 17.13
N ASP A 203 0.33 7.40 16.14
CA ASP A 203 -0.04 8.38 15.12
C ASP A 203 0.50 7.94 13.75
N THR A 204 -0.39 7.89 12.75
CA THR A 204 -0.04 7.40 11.41
C THR A 204 0.97 8.27 10.67
N PHE A 205 0.93 9.58 10.88
CA PHE A 205 1.91 10.51 10.33
C PHE A 205 3.23 10.37 11.08
N GLN A 206 3.25 10.44 12.41
CA GLN A 206 4.49 10.42 13.19
C GLN A 206 5.29 9.12 12.97
N ILE A 207 4.62 7.97 12.89
CA ILE A 207 5.25 6.67 12.58
C ILE A 207 5.92 6.69 11.20
N SER A 208 5.23 7.26 10.21
CA SER A 208 5.65 7.21 8.81
C SER A 208 6.65 8.31 8.44
N ALA A 209 6.53 9.49 9.05
CA ALA A 209 7.19 10.71 8.64
C ALA A 209 8.72 10.58 8.70
N LEU A 210 9.27 9.97 9.75
CA LEU A 210 10.71 9.79 9.88
C LEU A 210 11.27 8.83 8.80
N HIS A 211 10.54 7.77 8.47
CA HIS A 211 10.94 6.79 7.46
C HIS A 211 10.91 7.34 6.03
N LEU A 212 9.99 8.26 5.76
CA LEU A 212 9.77 8.85 4.44
C LEU A 212 10.29 10.29 4.33
N ALA A 213 11.01 10.77 5.36
CA ALA A 213 11.51 12.13 5.45
C ALA A 213 12.43 12.50 4.29
N ALA A 214 13.22 11.54 3.79
CA ALA A 214 14.13 11.75 2.66
C ALA A 214 13.40 12.10 1.34
N GLU A 215 12.10 11.79 1.22
CA GLU A 215 11.30 12.10 0.04
C GLU A 215 10.76 13.55 0.03
N VAL A 216 10.69 14.19 1.20
CA VAL A 216 10.04 15.51 1.38
C VAL A 216 10.91 16.54 2.08
N SER A 217 12.11 16.15 2.54
CA SER A 217 13.08 17.01 3.19
C SER A 217 14.49 16.74 2.67
N LEU A 218 15.34 17.77 2.66
CA LEU A 218 16.75 17.62 2.33
C LEU A 218 17.45 16.77 3.42
N PRO A 219 18.25 15.76 3.06
CA PRO A 219 18.90 14.89 4.03
C PRO A 219 19.75 15.65 5.07
N SER A 220 20.47 16.68 4.65
CA SER A 220 21.27 17.52 5.54
C SER A 220 20.47 18.16 6.66
N SER A 221 19.21 18.54 6.37
CA SER A 221 18.34 19.21 7.33
C SER A 221 17.80 18.26 8.41
N LEU A 222 17.88 16.95 8.19
CA LEU A 222 17.55 15.93 9.18
C LEU A 222 18.78 15.55 10.03
N LEU A 223 19.95 15.43 9.38
CA LEU A 223 21.20 14.99 10.00
C LEU A 223 21.68 15.91 11.14
N ASP A 224 21.25 17.17 11.16
CA ASP A 224 21.65 18.14 12.19
C ASP A 224 21.01 17.86 13.57
N THR A 225 19.90 17.11 13.63
CA THR A 225 19.09 17.02 14.86
C THR A 225 18.40 15.68 15.11
N VAL A 226 18.20 14.83 14.09
CA VAL A 226 17.45 13.57 14.22
C VAL A 226 18.15 12.43 13.45
N PRO A 227 18.51 11.31 14.08
CA PRO A 227 19.08 10.18 13.38
C PRO A 227 18.04 9.51 12.46
N PRO A 228 18.45 9.00 11.27
CA PRO A 228 17.54 8.26 10.41
C PRO A 228 17.07 6.95 11.08
N PRO A 229 15.92 6.40 10.65
CA PRO A 229 15.47 5.12 11.15
C PRO A 229 16.47 4.01 10.85
N GLN A 230 16.62 3.06 11.79
CA GLN A 230 17.54 1.92 11.67
C GLN A 230 16.98 0.80 10.79
N THR A 231 15.65 0.74 10.64
CA THR A 231 14.91 -0.29 9.93
C THR A 231 14.03 0.31 8.85
N THR A 232 13.52 -0.53 7.95
CA THR A 232 12.51 -0.10 7.00
C THR A 232 11.17 0.10 7.71
N LEU A 233 10.28 0.94 7.15
CA LEU A 233 8.95 1.15 7.70
C LEU A 233 8.16 -0.15 7.79
N SER A 234 8.25 -1.02 6.78
CA SER A 234 7.56 -2.33 6.78
C SER A 234 8.03 -3.22 7.94
N ASP A 235 9.35 -3.30 8.19
CA ASP A 235 9.88 -4.09 9.30
C ASP A 235 9.46 -3.50 10.66
N SER A 236 9.47 -2.16 10.76
CA SER A 236 8.99 -1.44 11.94
C SER A 236 7.51 -1.73 12.23
N LEU A 237 6.64 -1.75 11.21
CA LEU A 237 5.22 -2.07 11.37
C LEU A 237 4.98 -3.54 11.75
N ASN A 238 5.70 -4.49 11.14
CA ASN A 238 5.63 -5.90 11.54
C ASN A 238 6.06 -6.08 13.01
N SER A 239 7.11 -5.36 13.43
CA SER A 239 7.57 -5.34 14.82
C SER A 239 6.53 -4.71 15.75
N LEU A 240 5.82 -3.64 15.31
CA LEU A 240 4.74 -3.01 16.07
C LEU A 240 3.64 -4.02 16.41
N THR A 241 3.14 -4.72 15.39
CA THR A 241 2.08 -5.73 15.55
C THR A 241 2.48 -6.78 16.58
N THR A 242 3.62 -7.43 16.34
CA THR A 242 4.09 -8.55 17.18
C THR A 242 4.44 -8.12 18.60
N THR A 243 5.01 -6.92 18.77
CA THR A 243 5.42 -6.39 20.06
C THR A 243 4.24 -5.93 20.90
N LEU A 244 3.22 -5.31 20.30
CA LEU A 244 2.09 -4.73 21.04
C LEU A 244 0.88 -5.65 21.17
N ALA A 245 0.77 -6.73 20.39
CA ALA A 245 -0.28 -7.75 20.54
C ALA A 245 -0.47 -8.28 21.98
N PRO A 246 0.58 -8.59 22.76
CA PRO A 246 0.41 -8.99 24.16
C PRO A 246 0.13 -7.82 25.13
N HIS A 247 0.10 -6.58 24.64
CA HIS A 247 0.04 -5.34 25.43
C HIS A 247 -1.00 -4.34 24.88
N ILE A 248 -2.10 -4.83 24.29
CA ILE A 248 -3.15 -3.97 23.73
C ILE A 248 -3.76 -3.00 24.74
N ASP A 249 -3.67 -3.29 26.05
CA ASP A 249 -4.08 -2.37 27.12
C ASP A 249 -3.24 -1.09 27.17
N LYS A 250 -2.06 -1.11 26.55
CA LYS A 250 -1.15 0.02 26.43
C LYS A 250 -1.41 0.90 25.22
N ILE A 251 -2.26 0.50 24.28
CA ILE A 251 -2.66 1.37 23.18
C ILE A 251 -3.91 2.12 23.64
N PHE A 252 -3.80 3.43 23.86
CA PHE A 252 -4.93 4.22 24.39
C PHE A 252 -5.80 4.78 23.27
N TYR A 253 -5.19 5.30 22.20
CA TYR A 253 -5.87 5.72 20.99
C TYR A 253 -4.88 5.84 19.82
N LEU A 254 -5.43 5.97 18.61
CA LEU A 254 -4.68 6.11 17.36
C LEU A 254 -5.10 7.43 16.68
N GLN A 255 -4.12 8.29 16.38
CA GLN A 255 -4.31 9.48 15.57
C GLN A 255 -4.12 9.16 14.09
N ILE A 256 -5.03 9.68 13.26
CA ILE A 256 -5.12 9.42 11.83
C ILE A 256 -4.90 10.72 11.06
N SER A 257 -3.89 10.68 10.21
CA SER A 257 -3.60 11.69 9.20
C SER A 257 -2.62 11.17 8.17
N ASP A 258 -2.67 11.76 6.98
CA ASP A 258 -1.70 11.51 5.92
C ASP A 258 -0.62 12.61 5.92
N GLY A 259 0.33 12.54 4.99
CA GLY A 259 1.36 13.55 4.76
C GLY A 259 1.44 13.86 3.27
N ALA A 260 1.44 15.14 2.92
CA ALA A 260 1.52 15.59 1.53
C ALA A 260 2.96 15.57 0.99
N ARG A 261 3.11 15.35 -0.32
CA ARG A 261 4.39 15.48 -1.02
C ARG A 261 4.76 16.96 -1.22
N VAL A 262 5.54 17.50 -0.29
CA VAL A 262 6.03 18.88 -0.38
C VAL A 262 7.41 18.90 -1.03
N SER A 263 7.69 19.93 -1.83
CA SER A 263 9.04 20.17 -2.34
C SER A 263 10.05 20.29 -1.19
N PRO A 264 11.10 19.44 -1.14
CA PRO A 264 12.09 19.47 -0.06
C PRO A 264 12.75 20.83 0.15
N VAL A 265 13.00 21.55 -0.93
CA VAL A 265 13.61 22.88 -0.89
C VAL A 265 12.65 23.92 -0.29
N LYS A 266 11.37 23.86 -0.64
CA LYS A 266 10.36 24.80 -0.12
C LYS A 266 10.10 24.55 1.37
N LEU A 267 9.96 23.28 1.74
CA LEU A 267 9.73 22.88 3.13
C LEU A 267 10.92 23.28 4.02
N ASP A 268 12.15 23.00 3.58
CA ASP A 268 13.36 23.39 4.30
C ASP A 268 13.49 24.92 4.43
N ALA A 269 13.17 25.67 3.36
CA ALA A 269 13.17 27.13 3.41
C ALA A 269 12.11 27.67 4.39
N ALA A 270 10.92 27.07 4.42
CA ALA A 270 9.86 27.44 5.37
C ALA A 270 10.28 27.16 6.82
N ALA A 271 10.86 25.98 7.07
CA ALA A 271 11.38 25.59 8.38
C ALA A 271 12.46 26.56 8.88
N LYS A 272 13.45 26.87 8.03
CA LYS A 272 14.52 27.83 8.32
C LYS A 272 13.99 29.24 8.60
N LYS A 273 12.98 29.69 7.84
CA LYS A 273 12.35 31.00 8.04
C LYS A 273 11.68 31.12 9.42
N GLN A 274 11.09 30.03 9.90
CA GLN A 274 10.40 29.97 11.18
C GLN A 274 11.34 29.61 12.35
N GLY A 275 12.54 29.11 12.07
CA GLY A 275 13.50 28.67 13.10
C GLY A 275 13.04 27.39 13.80
N ILE A 276 12.31 26.53 13.09
CA ILE A 276 11.73 25.28 13.60
C ILE A 276 12.23 24.08 12.80
N HIS A 277 12.02 22.88 13.33
CA HIS A 277 12.41 21.64 12.64
C HIS A 277 11.61 21.42 11.36
N VAL A 278 12.24 20.84 10.33
CA VAL A 278 11.61 20.59 9.02
C VAL A 278 10.43 19.61 9.11
N LEU A 279 10.57 18.53 9.90
CA LEU A 279 9.46 17.60 10.15
C LEU A 279 8.33 18.22 10.97
N TYR A 280 8.62 19.18 11.85
CA TYR A 280 7.58 19.93 12.56
C TYR A 280 6.80 20.83 11.59
N THR A 281 7.50 21.50 10.68
CA THR A 281 6.88 22.30 9.60
C THR A 281 5.98 21.42 8.73
N TRP A 282 6.46 20.23 8.34
CA TRP A 282 5.67 19.27 7.57
C TRP A 282 4.41 18.84 8.32
N SER A 283 4.56 18.48 9.61
CA SER A 283 3.44 18.10 10.46
C SER A 283 2.40 19.21 10.57
N ASN A 284 2.81 20.44 10.84
CA ASN A 284 1.88 21.51 11.19
C ASN A 284 1.25 22.22 9.99
N GLU A 285 1.70 21.94 8.77
CA GLU A 285 1.24 22.63 7.56
C GLU A 285 0.74 21.70 6.45
N HIS A 286 1.12 20.42 6.45
CA HIS A 286 1.00 19.53 5.29
C HIS A 286 0.59 18.08 5.66
N ARG A 287 -0.31 17.93 6.64
CA ARG A 287 -0.98 16.70 7.08
C ARG A 287 -2.44 16.62 6.59
N PRO A 288 -2.74 16.25 5.33
CA PRO A 288 -4.12 16.13 4.86
C PRO A 288 -4.86 14.92 5.43
N LEU A 289 -6.16 14.82 5.17
CA LEU A 289 -6.92 13.58 5.39
C LEU A 289 -6.48 12.52 4.38
N SER A 290 -6.51 11.25 4.79
CA SER A 290 -6.28 10.14 3.85
C SER A 290 -7.44 10.08 2.84
N HIS A 291 -7.14 9.79 1.56
CA HIS A 291 -8.12 9.80 0.45
C HIS A 291 -8.88 11.13 0.26
N GLN A 292 -8.33 12.25 0.73
CA GLN A 292 -8.89 13.57 0.47
C GLN A 292 -8.78 13.91 -1.02
N ILE A 293 -9.90 14.28 -1.63
CA ILE A 293 -10.00 14.63 -3.06
C ILE A 293 -10.16 16.14 -3.22
N GLY A 294 -9.68 16.69 -4.34
CA GLY A 294 -9.85 18.12 -4.66
C GLY A 294 -8.81 19.06 -4.05
N LEU A 295 -7.73 18.52 -3.45
CA LEU A 295 -6.57 19.32 -3.07
C LEU A 295 -5.73 19.69 -4.31
N PRO A 296 -5.04 20.86 -4.31
CA PRO A 296 -4.13 21.22 -5.39
C PRO A 296 -3.02 20.17 -5.60
N GLU A 297 -2.53 20.05 -6.83
CA GLU A 297 -1.42 19.16 -7.19
C GLU A 297 -0.22 19.35 -6.22
N GLY A 298 0.28 18.26 -5.62
CA GLY A 298 1.31 18.27 -4.57
C GLY A 298 0.79 18.25 -3.11
N HIS A 299 -0.53 18.28 -2.89
CA HIS A 299 -1.11 18.22 -1.54
C HIS A 299 -1.85 16.91 -1.23
N VAL A 300 -1.80 15.94 -2.16
CA VAL A 300 -2.36 14.61 -1.97
C VAL A 300 -1.49 13.83 -0.99
N GLY A 301 -2.15 13.16 -0.04
CA GLY A 301 -1.50 12.24 0.90
C GLY A 301 -0.78 11.10 0.18
N PHE A 302 0.39 10.70 0.69
CA PHE A 302 1.17 9.58 0.15
C PHE A 302 1.72 8.64 1.22
N LEU A 303 1.52 8.94 2.50
CA LEU A 303 2.00 8.08 3.58
C LEU A 303 1.17 6.79 3.59
N PRO A 304 1.75 5.66 4.03
CA PRO A 304 1.07 4.37 4.04
C PRO A 304 0.12 4.27 5.25
N VAL A 305 -0.83 5.19 5.35
CA VAL A 305 -1.77 5.34 6.48
C VAL A 305 -2.49 4.02 6.78
N LEU A 306 -2.98 3.33 5.74
CA LEU A 306 -3.66 2.04 5.90
C LEU A 306 -2.75 0.94 6.43
N ASN A 307 -1.46 0.90 6.05
CA ASN A 307 -0.53 -0.09 6.58
C ASN A 307 -0.27 0.12 8.07
N VAL A 308 -0.19 1.37 8.52
CA VAL A 308 -0.06 1.67 9.95
C VAL A 308 -1.32 1.26 10.71
N ILE A 309 -2.51 1.58 10.17
CA ILE A 309 -3.79 1.18 10.76
C ILE A 309 -3.90 -0.35 10.82
N ASP A 310 -3.57 -1.06 9.74
CA ASP A 310 -3.56 -2.53 9.65
C ASP A 310 -2.66 -3.10 10.76
N ALA A 311 -1.41 -2.65 10.86
CA ALA A 311 -0.49 -3.13 11.90
C ALA A 311 -1.05 -2.93 13.33
N VAL A 312 -1.65 -1.77 13.62
CA VAL A 312 -2.28 -1.51 14.91
C VAL A 312 -3.50 -2.41 15.14
N LEU A 313 -4.33 -2.63 14.12
CA LEU A 313 -5.51 -3.50 14.22
C LEU A 313 -5.13 -4.99 14.34
N GLU A 314 -4.04 -5.44 13.73
CA GLU A 314 -3.55 -6.82 13.81
C GLU A 314 -3.09 -7.19 15.21
N THR A 315 -2.74 -6.22 16.06
CA THR A 315 -2.51 -6.46 17.50
C THR A 315 -3.75 -7.02 18.22
N GLY A 316 -4.94 -6.89 17.62
CA GLY A 316 -6.23 -7.17 18.24
C GLY A 316 -6.91 -5.94 18.86
N TRP A 317 -6.24 -4.78 18.89
CA TRP A 317 -6.78 -3.56 19.46
C TRP A 317 -7.90 -2.93 18.62
N ARG A 318 -8.95 -2.42 19.27
CA ARG A 318 -10.16 -1.80 18.64
C ARG A 318 -10.62 -0.55 19.40
N GLY A 319 -9.67 0.28 19.82
CA GLY A 319 -9.95 1.52 20.55
C GLY A 319 -10.25 2.71 19.62
N PRO A 320 -10.40 3.92 20.17
CA PRO A 320 -10.86 5.09 19.43
C PRO A 320 -9.81 5.60 18.43
N TRP A 321 -10.29 6.05 17.27
CA TRP A 321 -9.48 6.72 16.25
C TRP A 321 -9.78 8.21 16.29
N SER A 322 -8.74 9.03 16.26
CA SER A 322 -8.89 10.47 16.26
C SER A 322 -8.24 11.09 15.04
N TYR A 323 -8.92 12.01 14.37
CA TYR A 323 -8.36 12.68 13.19
C TYR A 323 -7.61 13.94 13.61
N GLU A 324 -6.30 13.96 13.34
CA GLU A 324 -5.42 15.10 13.60
C GLU A 324 -4.73 15.53 12.30
N VAL A 325 -5.36 16.45 11.57
CA VAL A 325 -4.91 16.93 10.26
C VAL A 325 -4.58 18.42 10.26
N PHE A 326 -3.63 18.81 9.42
CA PHE A 326 -3.18 20.18 9.24
C PHE A 326 -2.90 20.47 7.77
N TYR A 327 -3.73 21.29 7.14
CA TYR A 327 -3.42 21.91 5.85
C TYR A 327 -3.51 23.43 6.02
N ALA A 328 -2.39 24.03 6.43
CA ALA A 328 -2.36 25.40 6.92
C ALA A 328 -2.82 26.42 5.87
N GLU A 329 -2.49 26.20 4.60
CA GLU A 329 -2.90 27.08 3.49
C GLU A 329 -4.42 27.24 3.41
N ASP A 330 -5.18 26.16 3.65
CA ASP A 330 -6.63 26.20 3.63
C ASP A 330 -7.21 26.56 5.00
N GLN A 331 -6.83 25.83 6.05
CA GLN A 331 -7.41 25.96 7.38
C GLN A 331 -7.14 27.31 8.06
N SER A 332 -6.16 28.08 7.60
CA SER A 332 -5.84 29.41 8.11
C SER A 332 -6.63 30.55 7.46
N LYS A 333 -7.46 30.27 6.44
CA LYS A 333 -8.32 31.29 5.82
C LYS A 333 -9.43 31.71 6.79
N ASP A 334 -9.84 32.98 6.70
CA ASP A 334 -11.01 33.49 7.42
C ASP A 334 -12.30 33.07 6.69
N ASP A 335 -12.60 31.78 6.73
CA ASP A 335 -13.78 31.18 6.11
C ASP A 335 -14.54 30.34 7.16
N PRO A 336 -15.72 30.79 7.60
CA PRO A 336 -16.47 30.14 8.69
C PRO A 336 -16.96 28.73 8.36
N ASP A 337 -16.93 28.30 7.09
CA ASP A 337 -17.34 26.96 6.68
C ASP A 337 -16.19 25.92 6.77
N ILE A 338 -14.94 26.36 6.93
CA ILE A 338 -13.77 25.47 7.08
C ILE A 338 -13.98 24.41 8.17
N PRO A 339 -14.39 24.76 9.40
CA PRO A 339 -14.54 23.79 10.46
C PRO A 339 -15.55 22.69 10.10
N LYS A 340 -16.67 23.05 9.46
CA LYS A 340 -17.67 22.09 8.98
C LYS A 340 -17.15 21.23 7.84
N ARG A 341 -16.51 21.85 6.83
CA ARG A 341 -15.97 21.12 5.67
C ARG A 341 -14.99 20.04 6.11
N TRP A 342 -14.01 20.41 6.93
CA TRP A 342 -12.97 19.48 7.38
C TRP A 342 -13.49 18.35 8.26
N THR A 343 -14.46 18.63 9.16
CA THR A 343 -15.05 17.57 9.98
C THR A 343 -15.92 16.61 9.14
N TYR A 344 -16.72 17.12 8.18
CA TYR A 344 -17.50 16.26 7.28
C TYR A 344 -16.61 15.39 6.38
N GLU A 345 -15.56 15.98 5.80
CA GLU A 345 -14.59 15.24 4.99
C GLU A 345 -13.88 14.17 5.82
N ALA A 346 -13.59 14.44 7.09
CA ALA A 346 -12.97 13.46 7.98
C ALA A 346 -13.89 12.29 8.33
N MET A 347 -15.19 12.53 8.55
CA MET A 347 -16.14 11.43 8.75
C MET A 347 -16.33 10.60 7.46
N THR A 348 -16.27 11.26 6.30
CA THR A 348 -16.27 10.57 5.00
C THR A 348 -15.01 9.71 4.83
N CYS A 349 -13.84 10.26 5.19
CA CYS A 349 -12.57 9.54 5.25
C CYS A 349 -12.67 8.35 6.20
N HIS A 350 -13.27 8.51 7.38
CA HIS A 350 -13.49 7.42 8.34
C HIS A 350 -14.28 6.26 7.74
N ALA A 351 -15.43 6.55 7.12
CA ALA A 351 -16.23 5.54 6.45
C ALA A 351 -15.46 4.82 5.34
N LYS A 352 -14.68 5.56 4.53
CA LYS A 352 -13.83 4.99 3.47
C LYS A 352 -12.75 4.07 4.04
N LEU A 353 -12.00 4.53 5.05
CA LEU A 353 -10.97 3.71 5.69
C LEU A 353 -11.55 2.43 6.27
N ILE A 354 -12.68 2.50 6.98
CA ILE A 354 -13.38 1.31 7.49
C ILE A 354 -13.81 0.40 6.34
N SER A 355 -14.41 0.93 5.29
CA SER A 355 -14.82 0.16 4.11
C SER A 355 -13.64 -0.52 3.42
N GLU A 356 -12.51 0.17 3.27
CA GLU A 356 -11.29 -0.40 2.67
C GLU A 356 -10.72 -1.51 3.54
N LEU A 357 -10.67 -1.32 4.87
CA LEU A 357 -10.21 -2.35 5.80
C LEU A 357 -11.17 -3.55 5.86
N GLU A 358 -12.47 -3.33 5.76
CA GLU A 358 -13.47 -4.40 5.64
C GLU A 358 -13.34 -5.13 4.31
N SER A 359 -13.10 -4.42 3.21
CA SER A 359 -12.82 -5.02 1.90
C SER A 359 -11.51 -5.82 1.92
N ARG A 360 -10.49 -5.36 2.66
CA ARG A 360 -9.22 -6.06 2.87
C ARG A 360 -9.40 -7.31 3.74
N LYS A 361 -10.31 -7.29 4.73
CA LYS A 361 -10.68 -8.48 5.51
C LYS A 361 -11.56 -9.46 4.74
N CYS A 362 -12.41 -8.95 3.84
CA CYS A 362 -13.11 -9.77 2.87
C CYS A 362 -12.10 -10.36 1.86
N SER A 363 -11.03 -9.62 1.55
CA SER A 363 -9.89 -10.10 0.77
C SER A 363 -8.83 -10.87 1.59
N THR A 364 -9.05 -11.10 2.88
CA THR A 364 -8.38 -12.21 3.62
C THR A 364 -9.19 -13.50 3.53
N ARG A 365 -10.38 -13.46 2.91
CA ARG A 365 -11.14 -14.64 2.44
C ARG A 365 -11.03 -14.85 0.93
N THR A 366 -10.41 -13.92 0.21
CA THR A 366 -10.03 -13.99 -1.21
C THR A 366 -8.73 -13.22 -1.36
N CYS A 367 -7.59 -13.90 -1.40
CA CYS A 367 -6.26 -13.30 -1.41
C CYS A 367 -6.17 -12.02 -2.30
N ARG A 368 -6.06 -10.86 -1.61
CA ARG A 368 -5.89 -9.47 -2.13
C ARG A 368 -7.05 -8.91 -2.98
N PRO A 369 -7.54 -7.68 -2.71
CA PRO A 369 -8.43 -7.00 -3.65
C PRO A 369 -7.65 -6.69 -4.92
N ALA A 370 -8.33 -6.69 -6.07
CA ALA A 370 -7.77 -6.24 -7.34
C ALA A 370 -7.24 -4.79 -7.20
N GLN A 371 -5.93 -4.62 -7.07
CA GLN A 371 -5.29 -3.31 -7.20
C GLN A 371 -5.12 -3.02 -8.70
N ALA A 372 -5.87 -2.03 -9.21
CA ALA A 372 -5.58 -1.45 -10.51
C ALA A 372 -4.22 -0.76 -10.44
N THR A 373 -3.20 -1.31 -11.11
CA THR A 373 -1.84 -0.76 -11.02
C THR A 373 -1.36 -0.28 -12.39
N ARG A 374 -1.06 1.02 -12.49
CA ARG A 374 -0.40 1.63 -13.65
C ARG A 374 1.11 1.42 -13.53
N ILE A 375 1.71 0.67 -14.46
CA ILE A 375 3.15 0.37 -14.45
C ILE A 375 4.04 1.63 -14.56
N PRO A 376 3.75 2.64 -15.41
CA PRO A 376 4.52 3.89 -15.41
C PRO A 376 4.58 4.61 -14.06
N ASP A 377 3.53 4.53 -13.23
CA ASP A 377 3.46 5.20 -11.93
C ASP A 377 4.16 4.43 -10.79
N THR A 378 4.59 3.19 -11.07
CA THR A 378 5.33 2.34 -10.12
C THR A 378 6.85 2.45 -10.22
N TYR A 379 7.38 3.00 -11.32
CA TYR A 379 8.83 3.19 -11.49
C TYR A 379 9.44 4.18 -10.49
N ASP A 380 8.63 5.11 -9.99
CA ASP A 380 9.05 6.12 -9.00
C ASP A 380 8.71 5.74 -7.55
N LYS A 381 8.09 4.57 -7.31
CA LYS A 381 7.40 4.28 -6.02
C LYS A 381 7.82 3.01 -5.29
N GLY A 382 8.90 2.33 -5.66
CA GLY A 382 9.43 1.19 -4.87
C GLY A 382 8.43 0.05 -4.63
N ALA A 383 7.31 0.00 -5.37
CA ALA A 383 6.40 -1.12 -5.37
C ALA A 383 7.19 -2.31 -5.90
N ARG A 384 7.27 -3.39 -5.12
CA ARG A 384 7.79 -4.67 -5.62
C ARG A 384 6.90 -5.11 -6.77
N ILE A 385 7.30 -4.76 -7.99
CA ILE A 385 6.71 -5.28 -9.21
C ILE A 385 6.86 -6.80 -9.14
N THR A 386 5.74 -7.52 -9.08
CA THR A 386 5.72 -8.99 -9.13
C THR A 386 5.80 -9.53 -10.56
N SER A 387 5.86 -8.65 -11.58
CA SER A 387 5.96 -9.01 -13.00
C SER A 387 7.11 -8.27 -13.69
N SER A 388 8.20 -8.97 -13.99
CA SER A 388 9.19 -8.54 -14.98
C SER A 388 8.56 -8.36 -16.37
N ALA A 389 9.17 -7.51 -17.21
CA ALA A 389 8.72 -7.11 -18.54
C ALA A 389 7.26 -6.58 -18.64
N PRO A 390 6.81 -5.67 -17.75
CA PRO A 390 5.42 -5.20 -17.75
C PRO A 390 5.07 -4.40 -19.02
N ASN A 391 3.88 -4.59 -19.58
CA ASN A 391 3.46 -3.86 -20.78
C ASN A 391 2.91 -2.47 -20.45
N VAL A 392 3.02 -1.53 -21.39
CA VAL A 392 2.46 -0.16 -21.25
C VAL A 392 1.12 0.01 -21.96
N ASP A 393 0.59 -1.09 -22.50
CA ASP A 393 -0.60 -1.11 -23.35
C ASP A 393 -1.89 -1.26 -22.54
N THR A 394 -1.81 -1.74 -21.30
CA THR A 394 -2.97 -2.14 -20.50
C THR A 394 -2.85 -1.73 -19.02
N LEU A 395 -3.99 -1.42 -18.40
CA LEU A 395 -4.13 -1.41 -16.93
C LEU A 395 -4.35 -2.83 -16.43
N TYR A 396 -3.68 -3.21 -15.35
CA TYR A 396 -3.77 -4.54 -14.76
C TYR A 396 -4.75 -4.57 -13.59
N SER A 397 -5.51 -5.66 -13.45
CA SER A 397 -6.40 -5.95 -12.30
C SER A 397 -6.08 -7.35 -11.78
N ILE A 398 -5.36 -7.47 -10.66
CA ILE A 398 -4.78 -8.74 -10.22
C ILE A 398 -5.31 -9.16 -8.85
N THR A 399 -5.80 -10.39 -8.72
CA THR A 399 -6.31 -10.95 -7.44
C THR A 399 -6.17 -12.47 -7.41
N TRP A 400 -6.28 -13.07 -6.24
CA TRP A 400 -6.36 -14.52 -6.04
C TRP A 400 -7.70 -14.90 -5.42
N LEU A 401 -8.36 -15.89 -5.98
CA LEU A 401 -9.60 -16.47 -5.44
C LEU A 401 -9.27 -17.72 -4.65
N ASP A 402 -9.88 -17.86 -3.47
CA ASP A 402 -9.97 -19.13 -2.74
C ASP A 402 -11.39 -19.68 -2.94
N LEU A 403 -11.51 -20.77 -3.69
CA LEU A 403 -12.80 -21.38 -4.03
C LEU A 403 -13.25 -22.46 -3.03
N ARG A 404 -12.55 -22.67 -1.90
CA ARG A 404 -12.91 -23.69 -0.89
C ARG A 404 -14.25 -23.42 -0.22
N GLU A 405 -14.61 -22.16 -0.05
CA GLU A 405 -15.84 -21.75 0.63
C GLU A 405 -17.04 -21.72 -0.34
N GLU A 406 -16.88 -21.07 -1.50
CA GLU A 406 -17.92 -20.97 -2.52
C GLU A 406 -17.39 -20.51 -3.90
N PRO A 407 -18.17 -20.73 -4.98
CA PRO A 407 -17.89 -20.11 -6.27
C PRO A 407 -17.94 -18.59 -6.23
N VAL A 408 -17.21 -17.97 -7.15
CA VAL A 408 -17.14 -16.51 -7.32
C VAL A 408 -17.69 -16.13 -8.69
N VAL A 409 -18.38 -15.00 -8.79
CA VAL A 409 -18.89 -14.45 -10.05
C VAL A 409 -18.11 -13.20 -10.41
N LEU A 410 -17.45 -13.22 -11.57
CA LEU A 410 -16.83 -12.07 -12.21
C LEU A 410 -17.87 -11.30 -13.01
N SER A 411 -18.06 -10.02 -12.69
CA SER A 411 -18.91 -9.10 -13.44
C SER A 411 -18.05 -8.15 -14.27
N ILE A 412 -18.33 -8.12 -15.58
CA ILE A 412 -17.69 -7.25 -16.55
C ILE A 412 -18.73 -6.23 -17.04
N PRO A 413 -18.49 -4.91 -16.87
CA PRO A 413 -19.37 -3.84 -17.34
C PRO A 413 -19.27 -3.68 -18.87
N GLU A 414 -19.98 -2.70 -19.41
CA GLU A 414 -19.82 -2.32 -20.81
C GLU A 414 -18.44 -1.70 -20.99
N THR A 415 -17.71 -2.14 -22.01
CA THR A 415 -16.34 -1.68 -22.26
C THR A 415 -16.23 -0.75 -23.46
N ASP A 416 -17.34 -0.46 -24.15
CA ASP A 416 -17.39 0.39 -25.34
C ASP A 416 -16.45 -0.15 -26.45
N GLY A 417 -16.47 -1.47 -26.65
CA GLY A 417 -15.60 -2.14 -27.62
C GLY A 417 -14.12 -2.20 -27.24
N ARG A 418 -13.76 -1.81 -26.00
CA ARG A 418 -12.37 -1.84 -25.53
C ARG A 418 -11.90 -3.25 -25.23
N TYR A 419 -10.70 -3.57 -25.71
CA TYR A 419 -10.03 -4.83 -25.39
C TYR A 419 -9.87 -4.97 -23.86
N HIS A 420 -10.24 -6.15 -23.37
CA HIS A 420 -10.04 -6.56 -22.00
C HIS A 420 -9.91 -8.09 -21.93
N VAL A 421 -9.16 -8.59 -20.96
CA VAL A 421 -9.11 -10.02 -20.66
C VAL A 421 -8.87 -10.24 -19.18
N PHE A 422 -9.55 -11.22 -18.61
CA PHE A 422 -9.27 -11.81 -17.31
C PHE A 422 -8.75 -13.23 -17.55
N GLN A 423 -7.44 -13.37 -17.46
CA GLN A 423 -6.76 -14.65 -17.51
C GLN A 423 -6.94 -15.36 -16.16
N LEU A 424 -7.45 -16.58 -16.19
CA LEU A 424 -7.63 -17.41 -15.00
C LEU A 424 -6.58 -18.51 -14.99
N LEU A 425 -5.66 -18.44 -14.03
CA LEU A 425 -4.62 -19.43 -13.82
C LEU A 425 -4.89 -20.23 -12.55
N TYR A 426 -4.64 -21.52 -12.60
CA TYR A 426 -4.69 -22.36 -11.40
C TYR A 426 -3.30 -22.41 -10.76
N ILE A 427 -3.15 -22.97 -9.55
CA ILE A 427 -1.93 -22.81 -8.72
C ILE A 427 -0.62 -23.28 -9.40
N TYR A 428 -0.69 -24.12 -10.44
CA TYR A 428 0.46 -24.56 -11.24
C TYR A 428 0.77 -23.66 -12.45
N THR A 429 0.17 -22.46 -12.51
CA THR A 429 0.47 -21.37 -13.45
C THR A 429 0.09 -21.60 -14.91
N ASP A 430 -0.68 -22.65 -15.17
CA ASP A 430 -1.35 -22.84 -16.46
C ASP A 430 -2.69 -22.08 -16.44
N THR A 431 -3.02 -21.46 -17.57
CA THR A 431 -4.27 -20.77 -17.83
C THR A 431 -5.33 -21.81 -18.19
N PHE A 432 -6.39 -21.89 -17.40
CA PHE A 432 -7.52 -22.78 -17.70
C PHE A 432 -8.64 -22.06 -18.44
N ALA A 433 -8.70 -20.73 -18.36
CA ALA A 433 -9.68 -19.93 -19.07
C ALA A 433 -9.24 -18.47 -19.26
N ASP A 434 -9.73 -17.86 -20.33
CA ASP A 434 -9.71 -16.41 -20.53
C ASP A 434 -11.15 -15.91 -20.62
N ILE A 435 -11.46 -14.84 -19.90
CA ILE A 435 -12.75 -14.15 -19.97
C ILE A 435 -12.48 -12.73 -20.46
N GLY A 436 -12.81 -12.43 -21.72
CA GLY A 436 -12.53 -11.12 -22.29
C GLY A 436 -12.98 -10.95 -23.73
N SER A 437 -12.61 -9.81 -24.32
CA SER A 437 -13.03 -9.39 -25.66
C SER A 437 -12.84 -10.44 -26.74
N ARG A 438 -11.74 -11.22 -26.71
CA ARG A 438 -11.49 -12.32 -27.65
C ARG A 438 -12.40 -13.52 -27.39
N ALA A 439 -12.51 -13.95 -26.13
CA ALA A 439 -13.10 -15.22 -25.76
C ALA A 439 -14.64 -15.16 -25.66
N VAL A 440 -15.18 -14.04 -25.19
CA VAL A 440 -16.62 -13.86 -24.89
C VAL A 440 -17.22 -12.59 -25.52
N GLY A 441 -16.42 -11.80 -26.24
CA GLY A 441 -16.86 -10.54 -26.85
C GLY A 441 -16.86 -9.35 -25.89
N TYR A 442 -17.45 -8.22 -26.30
CA TYR A 442 -17.46 -6.96 -25.55
C TYR A 442 -18.71 -6.75 -24.68
N SER A 443 -19.62 -7.72 -24.64
CA SER A 443 -20.91 -7.55 -23.96
C SER A 443 -20.76 -7.55 -22.44
N VAL A 444 -21.54 -6.71 -21.77
CA VAL A 444 -21.77 -6.79 -20.32
C VAL A 444 -22.11 -8.22 -19.93
N GLY A 445 -21.43 -8.76 -18.92
CA GLY A 445 -21.58 -10.17 -18.57
C GLY A 445 -21.22 -10.50 -17.13
N GLN A 446 -21.78 -11.61 -16.67
CA GLN A 446 -21.44 -12.24 -15.39
C GLN A 446 -20.97 -13.67 -15.68
N TYR A 447 -19.87 -14.08 -15.06
CA TYR A 447 -19.19 -15.34 -15.33
C TYR A 447 -18.86 -16.03 -14.01
N ALA A 448 -19.35 -17.26 -13.82
CA ALA A 448 -19.14 -18.02 -12.60
C ALA A 448 -17.84 -18.81 -12.67
N ILE A 449 -16.97 -18.62 -11.67
CA ILE A 449 -15.73 -19.36 -11.46
C ILE A 449 -15.98 -20.30 -10.30
N VAL A 450 -15.92 -21.61 -10.56
CA VAL A 450 -16.30 -22.65 -9.60
C VAL A 450 -15.12 -23.54 -9.25
N TYR A 451 -15.19 -24.17 -8.07
CA TYR A 451 -14.17 -25.10 -7.60
C TYR A 451 -14.16 -26.44 -8.37
N PRO A 452 -13.08 -27.23 -8.28
CA PRO A 452 -12.98 -28.53 -8.94
C PRO A 452 -14.10 -29.49 -8.53
N GLY A 453 -14.79 -30.09 -9.50
CA GLY A 453 -15.87 -31.04 -9.27
C GLY A 453 -17.20 -30.40 -8.82
N PHE A 454 -17.39 -29.10 -9.08
CA PHE A 454 -18.62 -28.39 -8.74
C PHE A 454 -19.88 -29.09 -9.28
N ASN A 455 -20.85 -29.32 -8.40
CA ASN A 455 -22.15 -29.93 -8.72
C ASN A 455 -23.35 -29.13 -8.19
N GLY A 456 -23.10 -27.88 -7.77
CA GLY A 456 -24.11 -26.98 -7.25
C GLY A 456 -24.96 -26.32 -8.34
N PHE A 457 -25.88 -25.46 -7.93
CA PHE A 457 -26.75 -24.71 -8.83
C PHE A 457 -26.18 -23.32 -9.11
N ILE A 458 -26.10 -22.93 -10.39
CA ILE A 458 -25.75 -21.57 -10.82
C ILE A 458 -27.03 -20.79 -11.16
N PRO A 459 -27.31 -19.65 -10.50
CA PRO A 459 -28.45 -18.82 -10.85
C PRO A 459 -28.32 -18.23 -12.25
N GLY A 460 -29.41 -18.17 -13.03
CA GLY A 460 -29.49 -17.32 -14.22
C GLY A 460 -28.72 -17.79 -15.46
N ASP A 461 -28.38 -19.09 -15.54
CA ASP A 461 -27.63 -19.70 -16.67
C ASP A 461 -26.30 -18.99 -16.97
N LEU A 462 -25.60 -18.48 -15.93
CA LEU A 462 -24.29 -17.85 -16.11
C LEU A 462 -23.29 -18.85 -16.72
N PRO A 463 -22.43 -18.41 -17.67
CA PRO A 463 -21.30 -19.22 -18.13
C PRO A 463 -20.42 -19.64 -16.95
N LEU A 464 -20.06 -20.92 -16.92
CA LEU A 464 -19.31 -21.55 -15.83
C LEU A 464 -17.90 -21.90 -16.29
N TYR A 465 -16.92 -21.56 -15.45
CA TYR A 465 -15.51 -21.87 -15.60
C TYR A 465 -15.05 -22.66 -14.38
N GLU A 466 -14.85 -23.96 -14.56
CA GLU A 466 -14.40 -24.86 -13.49
C GLU A 466 -12.88 -24.78 -13.37
N SER A 467 -12.41 -24.39 -12.19
CA SER A 467 -10.99 -24.34 -11.87
C SER A 467 -10.44 -25.76 -11.63
N PRO A 468 -9.22 -26.08 -12.12
CA PRO A 468 -8.49 -27.29 -11.73
C PRO A 468 -7.97 -27.29 -10.27
N SER A 469 -7.87 -26.12 -9.63
CA SER A 469 -7.44 -25.97 -8.22
C SER A 469 -8.42 -25.12 -7.40
N TRP A 470 -8.29 -25.16 -6.08
CA TRP A 470 -9.08 -24.31 -5.19
C TRP A 470 -8.59 -22.86 -5.25
N ASP A 471 -7.28 -22.65 -5.29
CA ASP A 471 -6.70 -21.32 -5.44
C ASP A 471 -6.58 -20.93 -6.93
N VAL A 472 -7.12 -19.77 -7.30
CA VAL A 472 -7.11 -19.26 -8.68
C VAL A 472 -6.44 -17.90 -8.72
N TRP A 473 -5.43 -17.74 -9.54
CA TRP A 473 -4.88 -16.43 -9.86
C TRP A 473 -5.64 -15.80 -11.01
N VAL A 474 -6.19 -14.61 -10.80
CA VAL A 474 -6.90 -13.82 -11.80
C VAL A 474 -6.04 -12.65 -12.23
N GLU A 475 -5.76 -12.56 -13.52
CA GLU A 475 -4.98 -11.47 -14.12
C GLU A 475 -5.78 -10.76 -15.21
N GLY A 476 -6.40 -9.64 -14.81
CA GLY A 476 -7.13 -8.72 -15.66
C GLY A 476 -6.21 -7.75 -16.39
N ARG A 477 -6.48 -7.48 -17.68
CA ARG A 477 -5.78 -6.49 -18.50
C ARG A 477 -6.81 -5.70 -19.30
N THR A 478 -6.80 -4.37 -19.21
CA THR A 478 -7.72 -3.47 -19.92
C THR A 478 -6.96 -2.47 -20.77
N LEU A 479 -7.26 -2.38 -22.06
CA LEU A 479 -6.49 -1.57 -23.02
C LEU A 479 -6.47 -0.08 -22.67
N VAL A 480 -5.30 0.54 -22.82
CA VAL A 480 -5.08 1.99 -22.80
C VAL A 480 -4.47 2.39 -24.14
N SER A 481 -5.14 3.27 -24.88
CA SER A 481 -4.70 3.67 -26.22
C SER A 481 -3.57 4.69 -26.19
N ASN A 482 -3.61 5.61 -25.22
CA ASN A 482 -2.62 6.65 -24.99
C ASN A 482 -2.81 7.28 -23.60
N GLU A 483 -1.96 8.23 -23.22
CA GLU A 483 -2.01 8.88 -21.91
C GLU A 483 -3.35 9.56 -21.57
N SER A 484 -4.01 10.18 -22.55
CA SER A 484 -5.31 10.82 -22.32
C SER A 484 -6.47 9.84 -22.16
N ASP A 485 -6.28 8.58 -22.58
CA ASP A 485 -7.28 7.51 -22.51
C ASP A 485 -7.27 6.76 -21.16
N VAL A 486 -6.26 7.01 -20.32
CA VAL A 486 -6.10 6.33 -19.02
C VAL A 486 -7.33 6.54 -18.14
N THR A 487 -7.85 7.76 -18.04
CA THR A 487 -9.03 8.04 -17.20
C THR A 487 -10.27 7.28 -17.67
N THR A 488 -10.43 7.09 -18.98
CA THR A 488 -11.54 6.32 -19.55
C THR A 488 -11.39 4.83 -19.24
N ALA A 489 -10.19 4.28 -19.41
CA ALA A 489 -9.90 2.89 -19.06
C ALA A 489 -10.08 2.62 -17.56
N ASP A 490 -9.62 3.53 -16.70
CA ASP A 490 -9.77 3.43 -15.25
C ASP A 490 -11.24 3.44 -14.81
N ALA A 491 -12.07 4.28 -15.43
CA ALA A 491 -13.51 4.31 -15.18
C ALA A 491 -14.21 2.97 -15.51
N ILE A 492 -13.69 2.18 -16.45
CA ILE A 492 -14.16 0.81 -16.70
C ILE A 492 -13.60 -0.14 -15.63
N VAL A 493 -12.32 -0.03 -15.30
CA VAL A 493 -11.65 -0.91 -14.33
C VAL A 493 -12.33 -0.89 -12.96
N VAL A 494 -12.72 0.30 -12.47
CA VAL A 494 -13.40 0.43 -11.16
C VAL A 494 -14.80 -0.18 -11.12
N GLN A 495 -15.35 -0.57 -12.27
CA GLN A 495 -16.65 -1.22 -12.38
C GLN A 495 -16.56 -2.75 -12.48
N TYR A 496 -15.35 -3.32 -12.67
CA TYR A 496 -15.16 -4.76 -12.54
C TYR A 496 -15.45 -5.20 -11.12
N ASN A 497 -16.14 -6.33 -10.95
CA ASN A 497 -16.54 -6.80 -9.64
C ASN A 497 -16.43 -8.32 -9.52
N LEU A 498 -16.06 -8.79 -8.33
CA LEU A 498 -16.08 -10.19 -7.95
C LEU A 498 -17.04 -10.34 -6.77
N THR A 499 -18.07 -11.17 -6.94
CA THR A 499 -19.07 -11.42 -5.90
C THR A 499 -19.12 -12.89 -5.55
N ALA A 500 -19.24 -13.22 -4.27
CA ALA A 500 -19.60 -14.57 -3.85
C ALA A 500 -20.93 -15.00 -4.51
N LEU A 501 -21.05 -16.26 -4.92
CA LEU A 501 -22.27 -16.77 -5.54
C LEU A 501 -23.48 -16.64 -4.59
N THR A 502 -23.27 -16.75 -3.27
CA THR A 502 -24.31 -16.60 -2.25
C THR A 502 -24.89 -15.19 -2.13
N ASP A 503 -24.11 -14.15 -2.47
CA ASP A 503 -24.59 -12.77 -2.51
C ASP A 503 -25.60 -12.54 -3.65
N LEU A 504 -25.59 -13.40 -4.68
CA LEU A 504 -26.59 -13.38 -5.74
C LEU A 504 -27.88 -14.11 -5.34
N LYS A 505 -27.81 -15.24 -4.62
CA LYS A 505 -28.95 -15.95 -3.98
C LYS A 505 -28.49 -16.94 -2.88
N PRO A 506 -29.30 -17.22 -1.83
CA PRO A 506 -28.93 -18.17 -0.77
C PRO A 506 -28.69 -19.60 -1.29
N TYR A 507 -27.54 -20.17 -0.97
CA TYR A 507 -27.12 -21.54 -1.27
C TYR A 507 -26.51 -22.18 0.00
N SER A 508 -26.51 -23.51 0.10
CA SER A 508 -26.00 -24.25 1.26
C SER A 508 -24.62 -24.85 0.98
N HIS A 509 -23.61 -24.44 1.75
CA HIS A 509 -22.21 -24.84 1.58
C HIS A 509 -21.91 -26.26 2.10
N PRO A 510 -20.96 -26.98 1.48
CA PRO A 510 -20.25 -28.06 2.16
C PRO A 510 -19.37 -27.51 3.31
N PRO A 511 -19.01 -28.33 4.32
CA PRO A 511 -18.21 -27.87 5.45
C PRO A 511 -16.80 -27.45 5.00
N SER A 512 -16.38 -26.26 5.41
CA SER A 512 -15.06 -25.73 5.12
C SER A 512 -13.97 -26.26 6.05
N VAL A 513 -12.76 -26.38 5.51
CA VAL A 513 -11.52 -26.55 6.28
C VAL A 513 -10.87 -25.18 6.33
N SER A 514 -10.85 -24.54 7.50
CA SER A 514 -10.14 -23.26 7.66
C SER A 514 -8.64 -23.51 7.57
N LEU A 515 -7.97 -22.98 6.55
CA LEU A 515 -6.52 -22.84 6.57
C LEU A 515 -6.14 -21.66 7.48
N ASP A 516 -5.20 -21.92 8.39
CA ASP A 516 -4.64 -20.89 9.25
C ASP A 516 -3.65 -20.02 8.46
N CYS A 517 -4.16 -18.98 7.80
CA CYS A 517 -3.35 -17.99 7.09
C CYS A 517 -2.71 -16.95 8.02
N THR A 518 -2.78 -17.12 9.36
CA THR A 518 -2.16 -16.21 10.33
C THR A 518 -0.70 -16.55 10.64
N SER A 519 -0.25 -17.73 10.22
CA SER A 519 1.17 -18.06 10.23
C SER A 519 1.85 -17.38 9.04
N PRO A 520 2.99 -16.69 9.22
CA PRO A 520 3.77 -16.22 8.07
C PRO A 520 4.08 -17.44 7.21
N LEU A 521 3.59 -17.46 5.96
CA LEU A 521 4.04 -18.45 5.00
C LEU A 521 5.57 -18.39 4.98
N PRO A 522 6.27 -19.52 5.18
CA PRO A 522 7.71 -19.54 5.05
C PRO A 522 8.05 -18.98 3.66
N SER A 523 8.77 -17.86 3.64
CA SER A 523 9.54 -17.49 2.47
C SER A 523 10.60 -18.57 2.29
N PRO A 524 10.75 -19.04 1.06
CA PRO A 524 11.79 -18.47 0.24
C PRO A 524 11.24 -18.04 -1.12
N GLN A 525 11.37 -16.75 -1.41
CA GLN A 525 11.33 -16.25 -2.79
C GLN A 525 12.52 -16.74 -3.66
N THR A 526 13.34 -17.66 -3.13
CA THR A 526 14.55 -18.21 -3.76
C THR A 526 14.75 -19.68 -3.33
N PRO A 527 14.42 -20.69 -4.18
CA PRO A 527 14.60 -22.10 -3.83
C PRO A 527 16.01 -22.43 -3.34
N TYR A 528 17.04 -21.79 -3.93
CA TYR A 528 18.44 -21.93 -3.50
C TYR A 528 18.65 -21.66 -2.00
N ASP A 529 18.07 -20.59 -1.46
CA ASP A 529 18.26 -20.21 -0.05
C ASP A 529 17.48 -21.13 0.90
N ALA A 530 16.39 -21.73 0.41
CA ALA A 530 15.60 -22.72 1.13
C ALA A 530 16.38 -24.02 1.40
N GLY A 531 17.29 -24.38 0.49
CA GLY A 531 17.94 -25.68 0.47
C GLY A 531 16.91 -26.81 0.61
N SER A 532 17.18 -27.78 1.49
CA SER A 532 16.25 -28.91 1.70
C SER A 532 14.83 -28.53 2.14
N ALA A 533 14.61 -27.37 2.77
CA ALA A 533 13.30 -26.95 3.26
C ALA A 533 12.29 -26.68 2.13
N TYR A 534 12.78 -26.43 0.90
CA TYR A 534 11.97 -26.33 -0.32
C TYR A 534 11.02 -27.52 -0.49
N PHE A 535 11.47 -28.74 -0.16
CA PHE A 535 10.68 -29.94 -0.35
C PHE A 535 9.54 -30.08 0.67
N ASP A 536 9.72 -29.61 1.90
CA ASP A 536 8.66 -29.58 2.91
C ASP A 536 7.59 -28.53 2.55
N GLU A 537 8.01 -27.40 2.01
CA GLU A 537 7.10 -26.37 1.50
C GLU A 537 6.32 -26.90 0.29
N LEU A 538 6.99 -27.54 -0.66
CA LEU A 538 6.33 -28.18 -1.81
C LEU A 538 5.30 -29.23 -1.36
N ALA A 539 5.64 -30.04 -0.37
CA ALA A 539 4.73 -31.02 0.24
C ALA A 539 3.53 -30.33 0.93
N THR A 540 3.75 -29.19 1.57
CA THR A 540 2.71 -28.36 2.18
C THR A 540 1.75 -27.81 1.12
N VAL A 541 2.27 -27.25 0.02
CA VAL A 541 1.45 -26.73 -1.09
C VAL A 541 0.66 -27.87 -1.76
N PHE A 542 1.24 -29.07 -1.89
CA PHE A 542 0.52 -30.25 -2.38
C PHE A 542 -0.64 -30.68 -1.46
N ALA A 543 -0.64 -30.34 -0.18
CA ALA A 543 -1.79 -30.60 0.70
C ALA A 543 -2.98 -29.68 0.43
N VAL A 544 -2.71 -28.50 -0.15
CA VAL A 544 -3.64 -27.38 -0.25
C VAL A 544 -4.45 -27.44 -1.54
N ASP A 545 -3.85 -27.92 -2.64
CA ASP A 545 -4.49 -28.00 -3.95
C ASP A 545 -4.34 -29.37 -4.64
N PRO A 546 -5.33 -29.76 -5.48
CA PRO A 546 -5.23 -30.96 -6.31
C PRO A 546 -4.05 -30.86 -7.28
N GLN A 547 -3.26 -31.94 -7.38
CA GLN A 547 -2.19 -32.01 -8.37
C GLN A 547 -2.73 -32.33 -9.77
N PRO A 548 -2.11 -31.79 -10.85
CA PRO A 548 -2.48 -32.13 -12.22
C PRO A 548 -2.27 -33.61 -12.48
N SER A 549 -3.29 -34.27 -13.05
CA SER A 549 -3.20 -35.70 -13.39
C SER A 549 -2.08 -36.00 -14.40
N ALA A 550 -1.76 -35.04 -15.27
CA ALA A 550 -0.65 -35.13 -16.22
C ALA A 550 0.72 -35.26 -15.53
N ASP A 551 0.85 -34.76 -14.30
CA ASP A 551 2.10 -34.76 -13.54
C ASP A 551 2.32 -36.05 -12.74
N ALA A 552 1.41 -37.03 -12.83
CA ALA A 552 1.48 -38.27 -12.05
C ALA A 552 2.85 -38.97 -12.04
N PRO A 553 3.59 -39.08 -13.17
CA PRO A 553 4.94 -39.65 -13.16
C PRO A 553 5.95 -38.83 -12.33
N ALA A 554 5.91 -37.49 -12.44
CA ALA A 554 6.79 -36.60 -11.70
C ALA A 554 6.44 -36.58 -10.21
N LEU A 555 5.16 -36.57 -9.87
CA LEU A 555 4.65 -36.65 -8.50
C LEU A 555 5.05 -37.98 -7.85
N GLN A 556 5.01 -39.09 -8.58
CA GLN A 556 5.45 -40.38 -8.06
C GLN A 556 6.96 -40.40 -7.77
N ALA A 557 7.77 -39.72 -8.59
CA ALA A 557 9.21 -39.58 -8.34
C ALA A 557 9.48 -38.74 -7.09
N LEU A 558 8.74 -37.63 -6.90
CA LEU A 558 8.78 -36.79 -5.70
C LEU A 558 8.31 -37.54 -4.45
N ALA A 559 7.25 -38.33 -4.55
CA ALA A 559 6.72 -39.13 -3.44
C ALA A 559 7.74 -40.14 -2.90
N ASN A 560 8.61 -40.69 -3.74
CA ASN A 560 9.70 -41.59 -3.30
C ASN A 560 10.72 -40.88 -2.40
N LEU A 561 10.76 -39.54 -2.41
CA LEU A 561 11.60 -38.69 -1.54
C LEU A 561 10.84 -38.19 -0.30
N GLY A 562 9.62 -38.66 -0.06
CA GLY A 562 8.75 -38.20 1.03
C GLY A 562 7.92 -36.96 0.68
N VAL A 563 8.05 -36.42 -0.53
CA VAL A 563 7.26 -35.26 -0.99
C VAL A 563 5.88 -35.74 -1.39
N THR A 564 5.02 -35.81 -0.39
CA THR A 564 3.60 -36.19 -0.50
C THR A 564 2.76 -35.08 0.13
N PRO A 565 1.47 -34.94 -0.21
CA PRO A 565 0.60 -33.93 0.40
C PRO A 565 0.70 -33.92 1.94
N GLY A 566 1.27 -32.85 2.50
CA GLY A 566 1.46 -32.63 3.94
C GLY A 566 2.63 -33.37 4.59
N GLY A 567 3.52 -33.97 3.79
CA GLY A 567 4.70 -34.69 4.27
C GLY A 567 5.84 -33.78 4.73
N THR A 568 6.82 -34.37 5.43
CA THR A 568 8.07 -33.72 5.88
C THR A 568 9.31 -34.44 5.30
N PRO A 569 9.62 -34.29 3.99
CA PRO A 569 10.83 -34.81 3.35
C PRO A 569 12.13 -34.60 4.15
N THR A 570 12.31 -33.46 4.81
CA THR A 570 13.52 -33.20 5.60
C THR A 570 13.70 -34.12 6.80
N GLU A 571 12.62 -34.72 7.31
CA GLU A 571 12.65 -35.68 8.42
C GLU A 571 12.79 -37.13 7.93
N THR A 572 12.48 -37.41 6.66
CA THR A 572 12.34 -38.77 6.12
C THR A 572 13.40 -39.13 5.08
N ALA A 573 13.97 -38.15 4.38
CA ALA A 573 15.02 -38.32 3.38
C ALA A 573 16.36 -37.71 3.82
N ASN A 574 17.41 -37.91 3.01
CA ASN A 574 18.74 -37.37 3.29
C ASN A 574 18.79 -35.85 3.00
N ILE A 575 18.82 -35.03 4.05
CA ILE A 575 18.89 -33.55 4.00
C ILE A 575 20.02 -33.04 3.08
N THR A 576 21.18 -33.71 3.08
CA THR A 576 22.30 -33.30 2.22
C THR A 576 21.98 -33.51 0.75
N GLU A 577 21.36 -34.64 0.40
CA GLU A 577 20.96 -34.94 -0.98
C GLU A 577 19.86 -34.01 -1.46
N LEU A 578 18.87 -33.70 -0.61
CA LEU A 578 17.82 -32.72 -0.91
C LEU A 578 18.42 -31.33 -1.19
N THR A 579 19.36 -30.89 -0.35
CA THR A 579 20.02 -29.58 -0.52
C THR A 579 20.83 -29.53 -1.82
N LEU A 580 21.57 -30.61 -2.15
CA LEU A 580 22.30 -30.73 -3.41
C LEU A 580 21.36 -30.79 -4.63
N ALA A 581 20.19 -31.43 -4.50
CA ALA A 581 19.19 -31.52 -5.55
C ALA A 581 18.61 -30.15 -5.91
N VAL A 582 18.33 -29.30 -4.91
CA VAL A 582 17.90 -27.91 -5.15
C VAL A 582 18.97 -27.11 -5.88
N ALA A 583 20.22 -27.16 -5.41
CA ALA A 583 21.33 -26.48 -6.08
C ALA A 583 21.55 -26.98 -7.52
N ALA A 584 21.43 -28.29 -7.75
CA ALA A 584 21.53 -28.89 -9.08
C ALA A 584 20.36 -28.48 -9.99
N GLY A 585 19.14 -28.39 -9.45
CA GLY A 585 17.96 -27.91 -10.17
C GLY A 585 18.09 -26.46 -10.61
N GLU A 586 18.56 -25.58 -9.72
CA GLU A 586 18.83 -24.17 -10.03
C GLU A 586 19.90 -24.01 -11.12
N LEU A 587 21.02 -24.75 -11.01
CA LEU A 587 22.06 -24.74 -12.04
C LEU A 587 21.56 -25.31 -13.37
N PHE A 588 20.73 -26.35 -13.34
CA PHE A 588 20.11 -26.92 -14.52
C PHE A 588 19.19 -25.88 -15.18
N LEU A 589 18.38 -25.18 -14.40
CA LEU A 589 17.52 -24.12 -14.88
C LEU A 589 18.35 -22.97 -15.45
N GLU A 590 19.40 -22.51 -14.77
CA GLU A 590 20.27 -21.44 -15.28
C GLU A 590 20.93 -21.83 -16.62
N ALA A 591 21.46 -23.05 -16.74
CA ALA A 591 22.10 -23.52 -17.97
C ALA A 591 21.12 -23.72 -19.13
N ASN A 592 19.90 -24.18 -18.85
CA ASN A 592 18.94 -24.56 -19.88
C ASN A 592 17.91 -23.47 -20.17
N ALA A 593 17.37 -22.79 -19.16
CA ALA A 593 16.44 -21.69 -19.33
C ALA A 593 17.08 -20.48 -20.03
N SER A 594 18.35 -20.16 -19.79
CA SER A 594 19.02 -19.05 -20.52
C SER A 594 19.15 -19.32 -22.03
N SER A 595 19.15 -20.58 -22.45
CA SER A 595 19.24 -20.98 -23.87
C SER A 595 17.89 -21.32 -24.51
N THR A 596 16.83 -21.49 -23.69
CA THR A 596 15.46 -21.78 -24.12
C THR A 596 14.48 -20.63 -23.88
N PHE A 597 14.77 -19.67 -23.02
CA PHE A 597 13.90 -18.53 -22.74
C PHE A 597 14.19 -17.38 -23.71
N PRO A 598 13.17 -16.64 -24.19
CA PRO A 598 11.72 -16.74 -23.92
C PRO A 598 10.98 -17.74 -24.80
N GLY A 599 11.66 -18.75 -25.33
CA GLY A 599 11.09 -19.82 -26.14
C GLY A 599 12.01 -20.17 -27.30
N VAL A 600 11.47 -20.77 -28.35
CA VAL A 600 12.27 -21.24 -29.50
C VAL A 600 12.70 -20.08 -30.40
N PRO A 601 13.77 -20.25 -31.22
CA PRO A 601 14.12 -19.28 -32.25
C PRO A 601 12.93 -18.99 -33.17
N ALA A 602 12.60 -17.71 -33.35
CA ALA A 602 11.46 -17.23 -34.13
C ALA A 602 11.90 -16.46 -35.40
N GLY A 603 13.12 -16.70 -35.88
CA GLY A 603 13.69 -16.04 -37.06
C GLY A 603 14.34 -14.68 -36.75
N SER A 604 15.23 -14.22 -37.64
CA SER A 604 15.85 -12.88 -37.61
C SER A 604 16.49 -12.44 -36.28
N GLY A 605 16.93 -13.40 -35.45
CA GLY A 605 17.50 -13.15 -34.12
C GLY A 605 16.50 -13.08 -32.98
N TRP A 606 15.20 -13.19 -33.27
CA TRP A 606 14.13 -13.18 -32.29
C TRP A 606 13.87 -14.57 -31.69
N ARG A 607 13.26 -14.56 -30.50
CA ARG A 607 12.80 -15.76 -29.79
C ARG A 607 11.36 -15.57 -29.33
N SER A 608 10.59 -16.65 -29.28
CA SER A 608 9.17 -16.60 -28.88
C SER A 608 8.71 -17.90 -28.21
N SER A 609 7.82 -17.79 -27.23
CA SER A 609 7.18 -18.94 -26.58
C SER A 609 5.95 -19.37 -27.37
N ILE A 610 5.88 -20.68 -27.67
CA ILE A 610 4.80 -21.27 -28.47
C ILE A 610 3.74 -21.98 -27.62
N ASN A 611 3.97 -22.14 -26.32
CA ASN A 611 3.07 -22.79 -25.36
C ASN A 611 2.96 -22.03 -24.04
N GLY A 612 3.22 -20.71 -24.04
CA GLY A 612 2.99 -19.82 -22.90
C GLY A 612 1.60 -20.05 -22.28
N GLY A 613 1.50 -20.04 -20.96
CA GLY A 613 0.23 -20.25 -20.26
C GLY A 613 -0.39 -21.66 -20.37
N THR A 614 0.14 -22.59 -21.19
CA THR A 614 -0.34 -23.98 -21.29
C THR A 614 0.84 -24.95 -21.44
N TYR A 615 1.52 -25.22 -20.33
CA TYR A 615 2.78 -25.95 -20.31
C TYR A 615 2.60 -27.47 -20.26
N CYS A 616 1.50 -27.97 -19.70
CA CYS A 616 1.30 -29.40 -19.46
C CYS A 616 2.50 -30.01 -18.67
N THR A 617 3.25 -30.96 -19.25
CA THR A 617 4.44 -31.56 -18.62
C THR A 617 5.76 -30.94 -19.10
N ASP A 618 5.72 -29.79 -19.79
CA ASP A 618 6.90 -29.02 -20.19
C ASP A 618 7.41 -28.17 -19.01
N TYR A 619 7.96 -28.86 -18.01
CA TYR A 619 8.41 -28.23 -16.76
C TYR A 619 9.54 -27.23 -16.96
N LEU A 620 10.41 -27.44 -17.95
CA LEU A 620 11.55 -26.56 -18.20
C LEU A 620 11.07 -25.20 -18.73
N THR A 621 10.16 -25.21 -19.71
CA THR A 621 9.56 -23.96 -20.21
C THR A 621 8.74 -23.27 -19.12
N ARG A 622 7.93 -24.02 -18.35
CA ARG A 622 7.17 -23.48 -17.21
C ARG A 622 8.09 -22.81 -16.19
N ALA A 623 9.15 -23.48 -15.76
CA ALA A 623 10.11 -22.96 -14.78
C ALA A 623 10.91 -21.76 -15.32
N GLY A 624 11.29 -21.78 -16.61
CA GLY A 624 11.95 -20.67 -17.27
C GLY A 624 11.07 -19.43 -17.32
N ILE A 625 9.78 -19.58 -17.66
CA ILE A 625 8.81 -18.48 -17.62
C ILE A 625 8.56 -18.00 -16.20
N ALA A 626 8.45 -18.91 -15.22
CA ALA A 626 8.26 -18.52 -13.83
C ALA A 626 9.41 -17.64 -13.29
N ARG A 627 10.64 -17.81 -13.79
CA ARG A 627 11.82 -17.01 -13.39
C ARG A 627 11.85 -15.61 -14.02
N VAL A 628 11.25 -15.43 -15.19
CA VAL A 628 11.40 -14.20 -16.00
C VAL A 628 10.09 -13.44 -16.22
N GLY A 629 8.93 -14.04 -15.97
CA GLY A 629 7.64 -13.38 -16.17
C GLY A 629 6.49 -14.33 -15.92
N LEU A 630 6.23 -14.62 -14.65
CA LEU A 630 5.11 -15.45 -14.23
C LEU A 630 3.78 -14.86 -14.71
N GLY A 631 2.82 -15.71 -15.12
CA GLY A 631 1.52 -15.26 -15.63
C GLY A 631 1.47 -15.04 -17.15
N ALA A 632 2.37 -15.67 -17.93
CA ALA A 632 2.33 -15.57 -19.38
C ALA A 632 0.97 -16.00 -19.95
N ASN A 633 0.41 -15.18 -20.85
CA ASN A 633 -0.79 -15.49 -21.61
C ASN A 633 -0.62 -16.73 -22.49
N ILE A 634 -1.75 -17.32 -22.87
CA ILE A 634 -1.81 -18.31 -23.94
C ILE A 634 -1.53 -17.67 -25.31
N PRO A 635 -0.94 -18.39 -26.28
CA PRO A 635 -0.63 -17.83 -27.60
C PRO A 635 -1.85 -17.28 -28.35
N ALA A 636 -3.05 -17.80 -28.08
CA ALA A 636 -4.28 -17.28 -28.65
C ALA A 636 -4.65 -15.89 -28.13
N GLU A 637 -4.19 -15.52 -26.93
CA GLU A 637 -4.44 -14.22 -26.31
C GLU A 637 -3.28 -13.26 -26.61
N SER A 638 -2.03 -13.67 -26.41
CA SER A 638 -0.90 -12.88 -26.89
C SER A 638 0.37 -13.69 -27.15
N VAL A 639 1.17 -13.20 -28.11
CA VAL A 639 2.49 -13.74 -28.45
C VAL A 639 3.53 -12.64 -28.35
N TYR A 640 4.69 -13.02 -27.79
CA TYR A 640 5.82 -12.15 -27.52
C TYR A 640 7.03 -12.58 -28.36
N PHE A 641 7.67 -11.64 -29.04
CA PHE A 641 8.96 -11.85 -29.69
C PHE A 641 9.99 -10.97 -29.02
N ILE A 642 11.11 -11.56 -28.61
CA ILE A 642 12.15 -10.87 -27.85
C ILE A 642 13.47 -10.93 -28.61
N SER A 643 14.16 -9.79 -28.71
CA SER A 643 15.34 -9.60 -29.56
C SER A 643 16.63 -10.20 -29.03
N GLY A 644 16.67 -10.51 -27.73
CA GLY A 644 17.93 -10.63 -26.98
C GLY A 644 18.69 -9.31 -26.86
N ALA A 645 19.83 -9.36 -26.17
CA ALA A 645 20.67 -8.21 -25.83
C ALA A 645 21.10 -7.34 -27.02
N GLN A 646 20.70 -6.06 -26.98
CA GLN A 646 21.10 -4.98 -27.88
C GLN A 646 22.06 -4.00 -27.20
N ASN A 647 22.83 -3.23 -27.97
CA ASN A 647 23.83 -2.30 -27.43
C ASN A 647 23.38 -0.83 -27.57
N GLY A 648 23.10 -0.18 -26.45
CA GLY A 648 22.67 1.22 -26.36
C GLY A 648 23.73 2.29 -26.66
N THR A 649 25.00 1.90 -26.78
CA THR A 649 26.08 2.81 -27.22
C THR A 649 26.10 3.05 -28.73
N ARG A 650 25.24 2.35 -29.48
CA ARG A 650 25.02 2.50 -30.91
C ARG A 650 23.56 2.78 -31.21
N MET A 651 23.29 3.35 -32.38
CA MET A 651 21.92 3.46 -32.87
C MET A 651 21.50 2.08 -33.39
N ASN A 652 20.35 1.58 -32.94
CA ASN A 652 19.76 0.35 -33.44
C ASN A 652 18.46 0.72 -34.15
N LEU A 653 18.12 0.04 -35.24
CA LEU A 653 16.84 0.23 -35.92
C LEU A 653 16.20 -1.12 -36.24
N ALA A 654 14.87 -1.15 -36.19
CA ALA A 654 14.06 -2.21 -36.77
C ALA A 654 13.21 -1.60 -37.89
N THR A 655 13.33 -2.15 -39.10
CA THR A 655 12.56 -1.73 -40.27
C THR A 655 11.42 -2.71 -40.50
N PHE A 656 10.22 -2.32 -40.13
CA PHE A 656 8.99 -3.04 -40.43
C PHE A 656 8.47 -2.60 -41.80
N VAL A 657 8.60 -3.43 -42.82
CA VAL A 657 8.02 -3.15 -44.15
C VAL A 657 6.50 -3.39 -44.10
N LEU A 658 5.73 -2.73 -44.97
CA LEU A 658 4.30 -3.00 -45.09
C LEU A 658 4.06 -4.50 -45.35
N GLY A 659 3.29 -5.15 -44.48
CA GLY A 659 3.08 -6.61 -44.49
C GLY A 659 3.99 -7.38 -43.52
N THR A 660 4.91 -6.72 -42.83
CA THR A 660 5.73 -7.30 -41.74
C THR A 660 5.47 -6.62 -40.39
N LEU A 661 4.38 -5.88 -40.24
CA LEU A 661 3.91 -5.44 -38.92
C LEU A 661 3.44 -6.66 -38.12
N PRO A 662 3.47 -6.60 -36.77
CA PRO A 662 2.97 -7.71 -35.96
C PRO A 662 1.50 -8.00 -36.30
N PRO A 663 1.17 -9.24 -36.70
CA PRO A 663 -0.17 -9.54 -37.21
C PRO A 663 -1.14 -9.71 -36.04
N ILE A 664 -2.32 -9.13 -36.18
CA ILE A 664 -3.42 -9.11 -35.19
C ILE A 664 -4.73 -9.45 -35.90
N GLU A 665 -5.68 -10.02 -35.18
CA GLU A 665 -7.08 -10.20 -35.61
C GLU A 665 -7.93 -8.99 -35.19
N GLU A 666 -9.21 -8.98 -35.58
CA GLU A 666 -10.16 -7.94 -35.18
C GLU A 666 -10.26 -7.84 -33.64
N GLY A 667 -10.16 -6.62 -33.11
CA GLY A 667 -10.16 -6.35 -31.67
C GLY A 667 -8.82 -6.55 -30.97
N GLY A 668 -7.80 -7.04 -31.68
CA GLY A 668 -6.42 -7.12 -31.23
C GLY A 668 -5.64 -5.82 -31.37
N PHE A 669 -4.38 -5.83 -30.91
CA PHE A 669 -3.45 -4.71 -31.02
C PHE A 669 -2.00 -5.19 -30.91
N TRP A 670 -1.04 -4.36 -31.32
CA TRP A 670 0.38 -4.70 -31.20
C TRP A 670 1.20 -3.57 -30.59
N SER A 671 2.33 -3.94 -29.99
CA SER A 671 3.30 -2.97 -29.46
C SER A 671 4.74 -3.43 -29.62
N VAL A 672 5.65 -2.47 -29.61
CA VAL A 672 7.11 -2.63 -29.61
C VAL A 672 7.64 -1.81 -28.44
N THR A 673 8.26 -2.46 -27.46
CA THR A 673 8.67 -1.86 -26.18
C THR A 673 10.14 -2.14 -25.87
N VAL A 674 10.81 -1.20 -25.20
CA VAL A 674 12.22 -1.32 -24.79
C VAL A 674 12.34 -1.58 -23.29
N TYR A 675 13.15 -2.56 -22.91
CA TYR A 675 13.48 -2.92 -21.53
C TYR A 675 15.00 -2.91 -21.29
N ASN A 676 15.44 -2.64 -20.06
CA ASN A 676 16.81 -2.83 -19.63
C ASN A 676 17.09 -4.33 -19.33
N THR A 677 18.32 -4.65 -18.94
CA THR A 677 18.76 -6.04 -18.64
C THR A 677 18.08 -6.70 -17.45
N ASN A 678 17.28 -5.96 -16.70
CA ASN A 678 16.49 -6.47 -15.58
C ASN A 678 15.00 -6.59 -15.97
N ASP A 679 14.68 -6.55 -17.28
CA ASP A 679 13.32 -6.59 -17.83
C ASP A 679 12.43 -5.43 -17.37
N PHE A 680 13.02 -4.26 -17.12
CA PHE A 680 12.31 -3.07 -16.68
C PHE A 680 12.42 -1.91 -17.69
N LEU A 681 11.35 -1.11 -17.83
CA LEU A 681 11.34 0.16 -18.55
C LEU A 681 12.41 1.10 -17.98
N SER A 682 12.93 1.99 -18.81
CA SER A 682 13.92 2.97 -18.39
C SER A 682 13.40 4.37 -18.60
N ALA A 683 13.32 5.13 -17.51
CA ALA A 683 12.86 6.51 -17.51
C ALA A 683 13.61 7.34 -18.57
N ASN A 684 12.86 8.15 -19.32
CA ASN A 684 13.41 8.99 -20.38
C ASN A 684 12.62 10.30 -20.50
N ALA A 685 13.27 11.34 -21.03
CA ALA A 685 12.72 12.69 -21.10
C ALA A 685 11.48 12.81 -22.01
N GLU A 686 11.31 11.88 -22.96
CA GLU A 686 10.16 11.85 -23.87
C GLU A 686 8.94 11.16 -23.24
N ASN A 687 9.10 10.58 -22.04
CA ASN A 687 8.12 9.71 -21.39
C ASN A 687 7.58 8.62 -22.34
N ARG A 688 8.45 8.10 -23.22
CA ARG A 688 8.08 7.19 -24.31
C ARG A 688 8.80 5.86 -24.15
N TYR A 689 8.02 4.80 -24.04
CA TYR A 689 8.54 3.45 -23.75
C TYR A 689 8.20 2.45 -24.84
N ALA A 690 7.13 2.71 -25.59
CA ALA A 690 6.66 1.84 -26.65
C ALA A 690 6.08 2.62 -27.83
N PHE A 691 5.98 1.93 -28.95
CA PHE A 691 5.09 2.26 -30.05
C PHE A 691 4.14 1.10 -30.31
N GLY A 692 2.97 1.40 -30.85
CA GLY A 692 2.01 0.41 -31.27
C GLY A 692 1.16 0.90 -32.43
N ASP A 693 0.24 0.05 -32.87
CA ASP A 693 -0.82 0.37 -33.84
C ASP A 693 -1.63 1.63 -33.50
N ARG A 694 -1.72 1.96 -32.22
CA ARG A 694 -2.45 3.13 -31.67
C ARG A 694 -1.60 4.40 -31.56
N SER A 695 -0.31 4.32 -31.90
CA SER A 695 0.60 5.46 -31.84
C SER A 695 0.52 6.34 -33.09
N ASN A 696 0.94 7.60 -32.96
CA ASN A 696 1.07 8.50 -34.11
C ASN A 696 2.35 8.20 -34.93
N LEU A 697 2.31 7.10 -35.69
CA LEU A 697 3.45 6.60 -36.47
C LEU A 697 3.61 7.33 -37.80
N THR A 698 4.85 7.64 -38.15
CA THR A 698 5.19 8.19 -39.48
C THR A 698 5.71 7.08 -40.38
N PHE A 699 5.09 6.88 -41.55
CA PHE A 699 5.54 5.90 -42.52
C PHE A 699 6.42 6.54 -43.60
N GLU A 700 7.35 5.77 -44.13
CA GLU A 700 8.15 6.13 -45.29
C GLU A 700 7.30 6.19 -46.57
N ALA A 701 7.86 6.74 -47.65
CA ALA A 701 7.15 6.89 -48.93
C ALA A 701 6.68 5.54 -49.53
N ASP A 702 7.39 4.45 -49.23
CA ASP A 702 7.04 3.08 -49.62
C ASP A 702 6.09 2.37 -48.63
N ARG A 703 5.60 3.11 -47.62
CA ARG A 703 4.77 2.63 -46.51
C ARG A 703 5.48 1.68 -45.53
N SER A 704 6.80 1.60 -45.55
CA SER A 704 7.55 0.98 -44.45
C SER A 704 7.51 1.86 -43.18
N LEU A 705 7.62 1.21 -42.03
CA LEU A 705 7.76 1.81 -40.71
C LEU A 705 9.17 1.51 -40.18
N ILE A 706 9.95 2.56 -39.96
CA ILE A 706 11.25 2.43 -39.28
C ILE A 706 11.07 2.90 -37.85
N ILE A 707 11.44 2.06 -36.88
CA ILE A 707 11.52 2.42 -35.46
C ILE A 707 12.98 2.47 -35.05
N TYR A 708 13.38 3.60 -34.46
CA TYR A 708 14.73 3.84 -33.98
C TYR A 708 14.82 3.60 -32.47
N PHE A 709 15.90 2.94 -32.05
CA PHE A 709 16.22 2.67 -30.65
C PHE A 709 17.63 3.17 -30.35
N SER A 710 17.74 4.23 -29.56
CA SER A 710 19.03 4.82 -29.20
C SER A 710 18.92 5.62 -27.92
N ASN A 711 20.03 5.72 -27.17
CA ASN A 711 20.07 6.57 -25.98
C ASN A 711 20.08 8.06 -26.34
N ALA A 712 20.92 8.46 -27.29
CA ALA A 712 20.92 9.82 -27.83
C ALA A 712 19.81 9.98 -28.87
N ALA A 713 19.22 11.18 -28.93
CA ALA A 713 18.25 11.52 -29.94
C ALA A 713 18.87 11.38 -31.36
N PRO A 714 18.17 10.73 -32.31
CA PRO A 714 18.63 10.66 -33.69
C PRO A 714 18.48 12.03 -34.38
N PRO A 715 19.03 12.23 -35.59
CA PRO A 715 18.83 13.45 -36.37
C PRO A 715 17.34 13.80 -36.55
N ASP A 716 17.00 15.08 -36.67
CA ASP A 716 15.62 15.61 -36.60
C ASP A 716 14.58 14.88 -37.47
N ASN A 717 14.97 14.30 -38.60
CA ASN A 717 14.06 13.56 -39.48
C ASN A 717 13.67 12.17 -38.92
N ALA A 718 14.43 11.60 -37.98
CA ALA A 718 14.24 10.26 -37.42
C ALA A 718 13.63 10.26 -36.00
N THR A 719 13.43 11.42 -35.37
CA THR A 719 12.88 11.54 -34.01
C THR A 719 11.40 11.16 -33.89
N LYS A 720 10.66 11.13 -35.01
CA LYS A 720 9.22 10.86 -35.03
C LYS A 720 8.87 9.44 -34.57
N ASN A 721 9.63 8.44 -35.02
CA ASN A 721 9.49 7.04 -34.64
C ASN A 721 10.67 6.56 -33.79
N TRP A 722 11.15 7.41 -32.88
CA TRP A 722 12.24 7.06 -31.97
C TRP A 722 11.69 6.68 -30.59
N ILE A 723 12.21 5.57 -30.03
CA ILE A 723 12.05 5.16 -28.63
C ILE A 723 13.41 5.34 -27.94
N PRO A 724 13.51 6.19 -26.90
CA PRO A 724 14.72 6.30 -26.11
C PRO A 724 15.11 4.97 -25.46
N ALA A 725 16.37 4.57 -25.60
CA ALA A 725 16.93 3.35 -25.03
C ALA A 725 17.96 3.66 -23.91
N PRO A 726 18.21 2.73 -22.97
CA PRO A 726 19.25 2.88 -21.95
C PRO A 726 20.66 3.03 -22.55
N ASN A 727 21.58 3.68 -21.83
CA ASN A 727 23.01 3.81 -22.21
C ASN A 727 23.82 2.49 -22.01
N GLY A 728 23.15 1.34 -22.08
CA GLY A 728 23.72 0.03 -21.75
C GLY A 728 23.10 -1.07 -22.60
N ILE A 729 23.17 -2.31 -22.12
CA ILE A 729 22.47 -3.41 -22.75
C ILE A 729 20.96 -3.25 -22.54
N PHE A 730 20.17 -3.50 -23.57
CA PHE A 730 18.71 -3.43 -23.52
C PHE A 730 18.11 -4.50 -24.43
N GLU A 731 16.82 -4.78 -24.26
CA GLU A 731 16.07 -5.71 -25.09
C GLU A 731 14.82 -5.05 -25.67
N ILE A 732 14.36 -5.58 -26.80
CA ILE A 732 13.15 -5.12 -27.48
C ILE A 732 12.16 -6.27 -27.48
N PHE A 733 10.92 -5.95 -27.11
CA PHE A 733 9.80 -6.88 -27.11
C PHE A 733 8.79 -6.42 -28.15
N VAL A 734 8.42 -7.31 -29.05
CA VAL A 734 7.27 -7.15 -29.94
C VAL A 734 6.13 -7.98 -29.38
N ARG A 735 4.97 -7.37 -29.19
CA ARG A 735 3.76 -8.02 -28.68
C ARG A 735 2.69 -7.99 -29.74
N SER A 736 2.02 -9.12 -29.93
CA SER A 736 0.76 -9.18 -30.64
C SER A 736 -0.31 -9.74 -29.71
N PHE A 737 -1.35 -8.94 -29.45
CA PHE A 737 -2.53 -9.34 -28.69
C PHE A 737 -3.66 -9.69 -29.66
N VAL A 738 -4.33 -10.80 -29.38
CA VAL A 738 -5.28 -11.47 -30.27
C VAL A 738 -4.63 -11.73 -31.64
N PRO A 739 -3.51 -12.47 -31.70
CA PRO A 739 -2.84 -12.78 -32.96
C PRO A 739 -3.64 -13.78 -33.81
N PRO A 740 -3.41 -13.86 -35.13
CA PRO A 740 -3.97 -14.91 -35.95
C PRO A 740 -3.36 -16.28 -35.61
N THR A 741 -4.06 -17.37 -35.94
CA THR A 741 -3.61 -18.73 -35.60
C THR A 741 -2.28 -19.13 -36.23
N ASN A 742 -1.85 -18.46 -37.31
CA ASN A 742 -0.58 -18.71 -37.99
C ASN A 742 0.56 -17.75 -37.56
N ILE A 743 0.43 -17.10 -36.39
CA ILE A 743 1.45 -16.20 -35.82
C ILE A 743 2.84 -16.83 -35.71
N THR A 744 2.94 -18.16 -35.61
CA THR A 744 4.22 -18.87 -35.57
C THR A 744 5.02 -18.78 -36.87
N ASP A 745 4.38 -18.46 -38.00
CA ASP A 745 5.04 -18.24 -39.30
C ASP A 745 5.63 -16.82 -39.41
N TYR A 746 5.24 -15.93 -38.49
CA TYR A 746 5.71 -14.55 -38.47
C TYR A 746 7.01 -14.42 -37.66
N SER A 747 7.97 -13.69 -38.23
CA SER A 747 9.18 -13.23 -37.57
C SER A 747 9.22 -11.71 -37.69
N PRO A 748 9.45 -10.98 -36.59
CA PRO A 748 9.77 -9.57 -36.72
C PRO A 748 11.07 -9.37 -37.53
N PRO A 749 11.26 -8.20 -38.16
CA PRO A 749 12.48 -7.88 -38.90
C PRO A 749 13.72 -7.93 -38.02
N ALA A 750 14.87 -8.25 -38.60
CA ALA A 750 16.14 -8.20 -37.88
C ALA A 750 16.44 -6.76 -37.41
N ILE A 751 16.97 -6.64 -36.19
CA ILE A 751 17.47 -5.36 -35.68
C ILE A 751 18.85 -5.11 -36.29
N THR A 752 19.05 -3.94 -36.87
CA THR A 752 20.31 -3.54 -37.49
C THR A 752 20.95 -2.39 -36.71
N GLN A 753 22.28 -2.43 -36.59
CA GLN A 753 23.05 -1.34 -35.98
C GLN A 753 23.48 -0.34 -37.05
N VAL A 754 23.43 0.94 -36.72
CA VAL A 754 23.80 2.06 -37.59
C VAL A 754 24.90 2.90 -36.97
#